data_AF-A0A2N5M2N5-F1
#
_entry.id   AF-A0A2N5M2N5-F1
#
_cell.length_a   1.000
_cell.length_b   1.000
_cell.length_c   1.000
_cell.angle_alpha   90.00
_cell.angle_beta   90.00
_cell.angle_gamma   90.00
#
_symmetry.space_group_name_H-M   'P 1'
#
loop_
_entity.id
_entity.type
_entity.pdbx_description
1 polymer ?
#
loop_
_entity_poly.entity_id
_entity_poly.type
_entity_poly.pdbx_seq_one_letter_code
_entity_poly.pdbx_strand_id
1 'polypeptide(L)'
;MQPLKKLMLLFIAVIMLLLGGHYTYGRTTVPGLPGSDRFFPDLLITEISANPSKGNSRGEGYEFIELYNNTDRSLNIKDYNIRCHIPDGTFVQWDITENRRISPKQAVVIWVKNSDSYKDKGELTHSDFNRHYHSSLSKEQVVSAEASGMSNIHDRTISVTTDTGNTIVTASYLAGAYSPVTPNGSSILYDFPMDGSTSMVKRGISDEPGPGRVSKGQVPEQPNHIVDQMRPSVMPIKLKTEIPERTDLPISFQIEDDRFIQRATIYFKRHQDRTFTEANLSSTEINNFSYVVSRFDLFASNPTFDYYLEVSDGYHMIKYPEDGNLSIVVGNPSTYKPFKKGISLTNDTILSGKKYIEVHKKEARDKVRLYRDDSLLQTKAVLSRPPTLVFEANNIKEGYKNALFAGKRQIKILEPTHGSFSPFEIMIPLSNIKQGKNVLTVRSGSRHKSYVKNSPIFKNQLNDFEMKNVKLLLGDGTIIRPKEVIADYGDGKEVKEMYRDQRIYTLGHGNPRLRSNQSTKASLRRFVFQVPSEKFLTERAVVYTSDFADGRYNVKAVINGSEQYEANPKFDNTAPEISIKSLAEGQTYKGTFTIDAESIDRVSKWSSLQAALDGKRIKLPYTTSSGKLKRGKHSVIFTASDAVGNVSRKTLHFQVVNEDPIIKDTVFPRNNSSDVPLDSNLSVKVNDPTRDNVNAIFYRADRYDYTKKGHIKGFSNIADREPPLELEAAGEAELRELEGSKLSKLDHNYLLTKSNHGFPYQRFDIPIDDHISKVSEAELEWTGHSYSGRRVTMYAWNHKRYKWEALAYGYGDKDFTLKAVLDKNKYIKDQKVQVLIQDLPEAVNQNFTLIWMSDTQYYSSTFPFIFPIMTNWAKTQYDKGNAGYVIHTGDIVDFRWDLNQWDVASKSMAALDGGMVPYGVTPGNHDAGSIFIDYKNYQKYFGRGRFTSQPSYGGDLNDNIHHYDLVSFGGHDFIILYLGWGSETDNSTIKWANSVLKKYSDRNAILATHAYLDIDGKRTAKGQTMFNKLVKPNQNVKIVLSGHFFGASRNVEEIPAGKGKVRRVIEMLADYQGGPEGGQGYMRLLQFDPANKQLRVKTYSPYLDHYNFFDSGTDEFTLSKVELIPMHKQVATDYLSLNVYTNDKIGMDENVKSSRKAEIPIKGLKPSMDYYWYVEVSDKYGGKAKSPIWKFTTDK
;
A
#
# COMPACT_ATOMS: atom_id res chain seq x y z
N MET A 1 41.04 22.02 -32.45
CA MET A 1 39.87 22.91 -32.70
C MET A 1 38.80 22.23 -33.57
N GLN A 2 38.33 21.05 -33.18
CA GLN A 2 37.16 20.38 -33.80
C GLN A 2 35.95 20.13 -32.85
N PRO A 3 35.98 20.37 -31.51
CA PRO A 3 34.77 20.15 -30.68
C PRO A 3 33.82 21.37 -30.64
N LEU A 4 34.23 22.56 -31.08
CA LEU A 4 33.36 23.76 -31.03
C LEU A 4 32.33 23.84 -32.18
N LYS A 5 32.53 23.16 -33.31
CA LYS A 5 31.58 23.18 -34.44
C LYS A 5 30.37 22.24 -34.25
N LYS A 6 30.48 21.18 -33.43
CA LYS A 6 29.34 20.31 -33.10
C LYS A 6 28.42 20.90 -32.02
N LEU A 7 28.94 21.75 -31.14
CA LEU A 7 28.12 22.45 -30.14
C LEU A 7 27.30 23.60 -30.75
N MET A 8 27.80 24.25 -31.80
CA MET A 8 27.10 25.36 -32.48
C MET A 8 25.97 24.88 -33.43
N LEU A 9 26.10 23.70 -34.05
CA LEU A 9 25.00 23.11 -34.85
C LEU A 9 23.88 22.53 -33.97
N LEU A 10 24.18 22.03 -32.77
CA LEU A 10 23.15 21.57 -31.84
C LEU A 10 22.39 22.74 -31.19
N PHE A 11 23.04 23.89 -31.00
CA PHE A 11 22.38 25.09 -30.46
C PHE A 11 21.45 25.77 -31.47
N ILE A 12 21.76 25.71 -32.77
CA ILE A 12 20.90 26.26 -33.84
C ILE A 12 19.67 25.36 -34.09
N ALA A 13 19.81 24.03 -33.94
CA ALA A 13 18.67 23.11 -34.04
C ALA A 13 17.68 23.25 -32.88
N VAL A 14 18.14 23.61 -31.67
CA VAL A 14 17.29 23.79 -30.49
C VAL A 14 16.59 25.16 -30.46
N ILE A 15 17.17 26.20 -31.09
CA ILE A 15 16.49 27.52 -31.21
C ILE A 15 15.45 27.53 -32.34
N MET A 16 15.61 26.76 -33.41
CA MET A 16 14.55 26.60 -34.42
C MET A 16 13.34 25.76 -33.95
N LEU A 17 13.47 25.04 -32.84
CA LEU A 17 12.37 24.27 -32.23
C LEU A 17 11.61 25.04 -31.12
N LEU A 18 12.06 26.24 -30.75
CA LEU A 18 11.47 27.05 -29.66
C LEU A 18 10.90 28.42 -30.10
N LEU A 19 11.01 28.78 -31.39
CA LEU A 19 10.29 29.91 -31.97
C LEU A 19 9.34 29.36 -33.04
N GLY A 20 8.03 29.62 -32.86
CA GLY A 20 6.96 29.17 -33.74
C GLY A 20 7.23 29.54 -35.20
N GLY A 21 7.76 28.58 -35.96
CA GLY A 21 7.85 28.63 -37.40
C GLY A 21 6.64 27.91 -37.99
N HIS A 22 5.76 28.66 -38.64
CA HIS A 22 4.81 28.12 -39.60
C HIS A 22 5.60 27.35 -40.66
N TYR A 23 5.60 26.01 -40.59
CA TYR A 23 5.94 25.18 -41.73
C TYR A 23 4.74 25.18 -42.67
N THR A 24 4.73 26.14 -43.59
CA THR A 24 4.00 26.02 -44.86
C THR A 24 4.60 24.85 -45.63
N TYR A 25 3.89 23.72 -45.68
CA TYR A 25 4.22 22.67 -46.64
C TYR A 25 3.98 23.20 -48.05
N GLY A 26 5.02 23.12 -48.87
CA GLY A 26 5.00 23.56 -50.25
C GLY A 26 3.93 22.85 -51.05
N ARG A 27 2.94 23.63 -51.52
CA ARG A 27 2.39 23.39 -52.85
C ARG A 27 3.54 23.57 -53.83
N THR A 28 3.88 22.54 -54.57
CA THR A 28 4.61 22.68 -55.83
C THR A 28 3.78 23.57 -56.74
N THR A 29 4.12 24.85 -56.78
CA THR A 29 3.65 25.79 -57.80
C THR A 29 4.39 25.48 -59.09
N VAL A 30 3.71 24.82 -60.03
CA VAL A 30 4.10 24.87 -61.44
C VAL A 30 3.68 26.26 -61.97
N PRO A 31 4.56 27.05 -62.60
CA PRO A 31 4.15 28.31 -63.20
C PRO A 31 3.48 28.07 -64.55
N GLY A 32 2.23 28.53 -64.68
CA GLY A 32 1.65 29.02 -65.93
C GLY A 32 1.12 28.00 -66.94
N LEU A 33 -0.13 27.55 -66.74
CA LEU A 33 -1.13 27.29 -67.79
C LEU A 33 -2.52 27.71 -67.23
N PRO A 34 -3.41 28.34 -68.00
CA PRO A 34 -4.74 28.73 -67.52
C PRO A 34 -5.63 27.49 -67.34
N GLY A 35 -5.89 27.12 -66.09
CA GLY A 35 -6.76 25.97 -65.76
C GLY A 35 -6.35 25.22 -64.48
N SER A 36 -5.93 25.92 -63.42
CA SER A 36 -5.58 25.27 -62.15
C SER A 36 -6.84 24.90 -61.35
N ASP A 37 -7.07 23.61 -61.14
CA ASP A 37 -8.17 23.04 -60.33
C ASP A 37 -8.31 23.72 -58.97
N ARG A 38 -9.37 24.52 -58.80
CA ARG A 38 -9.81 24.98 -57.46
C ARG A 38 -10.52 23.82 -56.79
N PHE A 39 -9.93 23.26 -55.74
CA PHE A 39 -10.58 22.28 -54.86
C PHE A 39 -11.48 23.00 -53.85
N PHE A 40 -12.80 22.76 -53.92
CA PHE A 40 -13.79 23.18 -52.92
C PHE A 40 -14.03 22.05 -51.91
N PRO A 41 -14.69 22.28 -50.75
CA PRO A 41 -15.10 21.17 -49.87
C PRO A 41 -15.96 20.12 -50.59
N ASP A 42 -15.77 18.84 -50.23
CA ASP A 42 -16.54 17.70 -50.79
C ASP A 42 -18.02 17.74 -50.37
N LEU A 43 -18.30 18.27 -49.18
CA LEU A 43 -19.64 18.60 -48.70
C LEU A 43 -19.76 20.10 -48.50
N LEU A 44 -20.92 20.66 -48.86
CA LEU A 44 -21.23 22.08 -48.69
C LEU A 44 -22.47 22.22 -47.80
N ILE A 45 -22.47 23.19 -46.88
CA ILE A 45 -23.67 23.56 -46.12
C ILE A 45 -24.39 24.66 -46.89
N THR A 46 -25.48 24.34 -47.56
CA THR A 46 -26.19 25.28 -48.45
C THR A 46 -27.28 26.07 -47.72
N GLU A 47 -27.90 25.49 -46.70
CA GLU A 47 -28.98 26.15 -45.95
C GLU A 47 -28.97 25.75 -44.47
N ILE A 48 -29.25 26.71 -43.57
CA ILE A 48 -29.49 26.45 -42.14
C ILE A 48 -30.77 27.16 -41.71
N SER A 49 -31.73 26.42 -41.13
CA SER A 49 -32.89 26.99 -40.44
C SER A 49 -32.76 26.75 -38.94
N ALA A 50 -32.26 27.78 -38.23
CA ALA A 50 -32.10 27.75 -36.78
C ALA A 50 -33.38 28.16 -36.03
N ASN A 51 -34.17 29.10 -36.58
CA ASN A 51 -35.41 29.57 -35.96
C ASN A 51 -36.63 29.32 -36.86
N PRO A 52 -37.10 28.06 -36.96
CA PRO A 52 -38.17 27.65 -37.87
C PRO A 52 -39.58 28.13 -37.46
N SER A 53 -39.71 28.88 -36.36
CA SER A 53 -41.00 29.30 -35.80
C SER A 53 -41.43 30.67 -36.32
N LYS A 54 -42.60 30.77 -36.99
CA LYS A 54 -43.29 32.06 -37.24
C LYS A 54 -44.01 32.61 -35.99
N GLY A 55 -43.36 32.55 -34.81
CA GLY A 55 -43.93 33.05 -33.55
C GLY A 55 -44.87 32.08 -32.80
N ASN A 56 -44.79 30.76 -33.06
CA ASN A 56 -45.50 29.74 -32.29
C ASN A 56 -44.54 28.74 -31.60
N SER A 57 -44.90 28.23 -30.42
CA SER A 57 -44.07 27.23 -29.70
C SER A 57 -44.06 25.83 -30.35
N ARG A 58 -44.67 25.65 -31.53
CA ARG A 58 -44.61 24.41 -32.32
C ARG A 58 -43.41 24.34 -33.28
N GLY A 59 -42.74 25.47 -33.55
CA GLY A 59 -41.65 25.55 -34.53
C GLY A 59 -40.33 24.91 -34.08
N GLU A 60 -39.99 24.92 -32.79
CA GLU A 60 -38.71 24.46 -32.19
C GLU A 60 -38.36 22.97 -32.42
N GLY A 61 -39.14 22.25 -33.23
CA GLY A 61 -38.89 20.88 -33.66
C GLY A 61 -38.53 20.73 -35.14
N TYR A 62 -38.42 21.82 -35.91
CA TYR A 62 -38.23 21.75 -37.36
C TYR A 62 -36.85 22.23 -37.84
N GLU A 63 -35.96 22.57 -36.92
CA GLU A 63 -34.60 23.00 -37.22
C GLU A 63 -33.86 22.05 -38.17
N PHE A 64 -33.15 22.59 -39.17
CA PHE A 64 -32.42 21.76 -40.12
C PHE A 64 -31.14 22.39 -40.65
N ILE A 65 -30.25 21.51 -41.15
CA ILE A 65 -29.04 21.85 -41.90
C ILE A 65 -29.09 21.09 -43.23
N GLU A 66 -28.96 21.80 -44.36
CA GLU A 66 -28.87 21.19 -45.68
C GLU A 66 -27.41 20.96 -46.07
N LEU A 67 -27.09 19.72 -46.44
CA LEU A 67 -25.76 19.30 -46.89
C LEU A 67 -25.81 18.85 -48.34
N TYR A 68 -25.02 19.50 -49.20
CA TYR A 68 -24.91 19.19 -50.62
C TYR A 68 -23.62 18.41 -50.91
N ASN A 69 -23.74 17.32 -51.67
CA ASN A 69 -22.60 16.55 -52.18
C ASN A 69 -22.01 17.22 -53.42
N ASN A 70 -20.87 17.89 -53.22
CA ASN A 70 -20.12 18.59 -54.27
C ASN A 70 -19.11 17.68 -54.99
N THR A 71 -19.28 16.36 -54.92
CA THR A 71 -18.42 15.39 -55.61
C THR A 71 -19.15 14.73 -56.77
N ASP A 72 -18.40 14.11 -57.68
CA ASP A 72 -18.93 13.27 -58.76
C ASP A 72 -19.21 11.82 -58.33
N ARG A 73 -18.99 11.49 -57.05
CA ARG A 73 -19.26 10.18 -56.45
C ARG A 73 -20.29 10.28 -55.32
N SER A 74 -20.84 9.14 -54.91
CA SER A 74 -21.78 9.10 -53.78
C SER A 74 -21.03 9.07 -52.45
N LEU A 75 -21.48 9.87 -51.48
CA LEU A 75 -20.91 9.95 -50.12
C LEU A 75 -21.85 9.30 -49.10
N ASN A 76 -21.32 8.69 -48.04
CA ASN A 76 -22.11 8.15 -46.94
C ASN A 76 -22.15 9.13 -45.76
N ILE A 77 -23.34 9.58 -45.36
CA ILE A 77 -23.46 10.56 -44.28
C ILE A 77 -23.05 9.99 -42.90
N LYS A 78 -23.08 8.66 -42.72
CA LYS A 78 -22.63 7.97 -41.49
C LYS A 78 -21.11 8.07 -41.26
N ASP A 79 -20.36 8.64 -42.20
CA ASP A 79 -18.91 8.83 -42.07
C ASP A 79 -18.56 10.24 -41.54
N TYR A 80 -19.58 11.04 -41.21
CA TYR A 80 -19.47 12.42 -40.74
C TYR A 80 -20.28 12.70 -39.46
N ASN A 81 -19.85 13.70 -38.70
CA ASN A 81 -20.57 14.28 -37.56
C ASN A 81 -20.81 15.77 -37.77
N ILE A 82 -21.71 16.33 -36.97
CA ILE A 82 -21.92 17.77 -36.88
C ILE A 82 -21.38 18.27 -35.54
N ARG A 83 -20.56 19.33 -35.56
CA ARG A 83 -20.17 20.07 -34.36
C ARG A 83 -20.83 21.43 -34.37
N CYS A 84 -21.64 21.69 -33.36
CA CYS A 84 -22.21 23.00 -33.10
C CYS A 84 -21.32 23.73 -32.08
N HIS A 85 -20.55 24.70 -32.57
CA HIS A 85 -19.63 25.49 -31.76
C HIS A 85 -20.37 26.63 -31.06
N ILE A 86 -20.08 26.77 -29.77
CA ILE A 86 -20.61 27.79 -28.86
C ILE A 86 -19.60 28.95 -28.79
N PRO A 87 -20.03 30.22 -28.64
CA PRO A 87 -19.15 31.39 -28.58
C PRO A 87 -18.07 31.36 -27.51
N ASP A 88 -18.18 30.50 -26.49
CA ASP A 88 -17.16 30.31 -25.45
C ASP A 88 -15.97 29.44 -25.90
N GLY A 89 -15.97 29.01 -27.17
CA GLY A 89 -14.92 28.18 -27.77
C GLY A 89 -15.16 26.67 -27.61
N THR A 90 -16.21 26.24 -26.90
CA THR A 90 -16.58 24.83 -26.79
C THR A 90 -17.49 24.39 -27.94
N PHE A 91 -17.73 23.09 -28.10
CA PHE A 91 -18.69 22.57 -29.06
C PHE A 91 -19.50 21.40 -28.49
N VAL A 92 -20.68 21.20 -29.04
CA VAL A 92 -21.49 20.01 -28.84
C VAL A 92 -21.45 19.21 -30.14
N GLN A 93 -21.09 17.94 -30.06
CA GLN A 93 -21.14 17.03 -31.21
C GLN A 93 -22.53 16.40 -31.33
N TRP A 94 -23.05 16.34 -32.55
CA TRP A 94 -24.29 15.67 -32.91
C TRP A 94 -23.94 14.53 -33.86
N ASP A 95 -24.20 13.31 -33.40
CA ASP A 95 -23.84 12.10 -34.14
C ASP A 95 -24.89 11.76 -35.19
N ILE A 96 -24.45 11.39 -36.39
CA ILE A 96 -25.32 10.93 -37.47
C ILE A 96 -25.22 9.41 -37.56
N THR A 97 -26.21 8.70 -37.06
CA THR A 97 -26.17 7.23 -36.96
C THR A 97 -26.78 6.51 -38.16
N GLU A 98 -27.50 7.23 -39.02
CA GLU A 98 -28.19 6.62 -40.17
C GLU A 98 -27.22 6.34 -41.33
N ASN A 99 -27.17 5.08 -41.78
CA ASN A 99 -26.39 4.67 -42.95
C ASN A 99 -27.09 5.11 -44.25
N ARG A 100 -26.85 6.35 -44.69
CA ARG A 100 -27.52 6.97 -45.85
C ARG A 100 -26.50 7.54 -46.84
N ARG A 101 -26.75 7.33 -48.12
CA ARG A 101 -25.91 7.84 -49.19
C ARG A 101 -26.50 9.10 -49.83
N ILE A 102 -25.65 10.09 -50.07
CA ILE A 102 -25.97 11.29 -50.83
C ILE A 102 -25.42 11.08 -52.24
N SER A 103 -26.30 11.06 -53.24
CA SER A 103 -25.89 10.96 -54.64
C SER A 103 -25.09 12.20 -55.09
N PRO A 104 -24.24 12.09 -56.12
CA PRO A 104 -23.55 13.25 -56.70
C PRO A 104 -24.51 14.39 -57.02
N LYS A 105 -24.11 15.63 -56.70
CA LYS A 105 -24.91 16.84 -56.99
C LYS A 105 -26.31 16.84 -56.37
N GLN A 106 -26.53 16.11 -55.28
CA GLN A 106 -27.78 16.10 -54.52
C GLN A 106 -27.55 16.61 -53.11
N ALA A 107 -28.63 17.12 -52.49
CA ALA A 107 -28.63 17.55 -51.10
C ALA A 107 -29.39 16.57 -50.21
N VAL A 108 -28.96 16.46 -48.96
CA VAL A 108 -29.67 15.81 -47.86
C VAL A 108 -29.94 16.83 -46.76
N VAL A 109 -31.04 16.66 -46.06
CA VAL A 109 -31.44 17.52 -44.95
C VAL A 109 -31.20 16.80 -43.64
N ILE A 110 -30.36 17.39 -42.80
CA ILE A 110 -30.15 16.94 -41.44
C ILE A 110 -31.19 17.64 -40.56
N TRP A 111 -32.22 16.88 -40.18
CA TRP A 111 -33.28 17.34 -39.30
C TRP A 111 -32.83 17.25 -37.85
N VAL A 112 -32.63 18.42 -37.22
CA VAL A 112 -32.18 18.55 -35.84
C VAL A 112 -33.39 18.38 -34.92
N LYS A 113 -33.48 17.22 -34.28
CA LYS A 113 -34.58 16.89 -33.36
C LYS A 113 -34.21 17.25 -31.94
N ASN A 114 -34.99 18.15 -31.33
CA ASN A 114 -34.87 18.51 -29.92
C ASN A 114 -35.89 17.75 -29.05
N SER A 115 -35.38 16.93 -28.12
CA SER A 115 -36.19 16.12 -27.21
C SER A 115 -37.13 16.93 -26.29
N ASP A 116 -36.85 18.23 -26.07
CA ASP A 116 -37.72 19.11 -25.27
C ASP A 116 -38.96 19.58 -26.04
N SER A 117 -38.91 19.60 -27.37
CA SER A 117 -39.96 20.13 -28.24
C SER A 117 -41.17 19.18 -28.38
N TYR A 118 -41.05 17.91 -27.96
CA TYR A 118 -42.04 16.84 -28.18
C TYR A 118 -42.62 16.20 -26.92
N LYS A 119 -42.21 16.65 -25.72
CA LYS A 119 -42.54 15.98 -24.44
C LYS A 119 -44.04 15.79 -24.16
N ASP A 120 -44.89 16.63 -24.75
CA ASP A 120 -46.34 16.63 -24.48
C ASP A 120 -47.20 16.28 -25.72
N LYS A 121 -46.61 15.94 -26.88
CA LYS A 121 -47.33 15.95 -28.18
C LYS A 121 -47.11 14.73 -29.09
N GLY A 122 -46.26 13.78 -28.70
CA GLY A 122 -45.86 12.64 -29.56
C GLY A 122 -44.67 12.99 -30.47
N GLU A 123 -43.99 11.97 -30.99
CA GLU A 123 -42.80 12.13 -31.85
C GLU A 123 -43.18 12.70 -33.23
N LEU A 124 -42.52 13.78 -33.67
CA LEU A 124 -42.77 14.34 -35.01
C LEU A 124 -42.33 13.36 -36.11
N THR A 125 -43.16 13.25 -37.14
CA THR A 125 -42.93 12.34 -38.27
C THR A 125 -42.33 13.07 -39.46
N HIS A 126 -41.74 12.31 -40.40
CA HIS A 126 -41.32 12.80 -41.72
C HIS A 126 -42.44 13.56 -42.46
N SER A 127 -43.68 13.11 -42.31
CA SER A 127 -44.83 13.79 -42.94
C SER A 127 -45.10 15.17 -42.33
N ASP A 128 -44.82 15.34 -41.03
CA ASP A 128 -44.98 16.63 -40.36
C ASP A 128 -43.89 17.60 -40.80
N PHE A 129 -42.64 17.13 -40.98
CA PHE A 129 -41.54 17.93 -41.53
C PHE A 129 -41.86 18.49 -42.91
N ASN A 130 -42.28 17.62 -43.83
CA ASN A 130 -42.68 18.04 -45.18
C ASN A 130 -43.86 19.01 -45.17
N ARG A 131 -44.82 18.84 -44.26
CA ARG A 131 -45.96 19.74 -44.13
C ARG A 131 -45.54 21.12 -43.63
N HIS A 132 -44.60 21.19 -42.69
CA HIS A 132 -44.12 22.45 -42.12
C HIS A 132 -43.38 23.31 -43.15
N TYR A 133 -42.52 22.70 -43.96
CA TYR A 133 -41.73 23.40 -44.98
C TYR A 133 -42.34 23.42 -46.38
N HIS A 134 -43.56 22.90 -46.54
CA HIS A 134 -44.20 22.72 -47.84
C HIS A 134 -43.30 21.98 -48.86
N SER A 135 -42.51 21.02 -48.37
CA SER A 135 -41.57 20.22 -49.15
C SER A 135 -42.12 18.85 -49.50
N SER A 136 -41.48 18.18 -50.47
CA SER A 136 -41.83 16.83 -50.94
C SER A 136 -40.65 15.87 -50.82
N LEU A 137 -39.81 16.04 -49.80
CA LEU A 137 -38.60 15.24 -49.61
C LEU A 137 -38.96 13.79 -49.30
N SER A 138 -38.20 12.84 -49.86
CA SER A 138 -38.33 11.43 -49.50
C SER A 138 -37.68 11.16 -48.14
N LYS A 139 -37.95 9.99 -47.54
CA LYS A 139 -37.32 9.59 -46.26
C LYS A 139 -35.81 9.39 -46.39
N GLU A 140 -35.32 9.18 -47.61
CA GLU A 140 -33.91 9.02 -47.93
C GLU A 140 -33.18 10.37 -47.99
N GLN A 141 -33.91 11.47 -48.19
CA GLN A 141 -33.37 12.83 -48.26
C GLN A 141 -33.40 13.56 -46.91
N VAL A 142 -33.95 12.95 -45.86
CA VAL A 142 -34.03 13.53 -44.52
C VAL A 142 -33.42 12.57 -43.51
N VAL A 143 -32.40 13.02 -42.80
CA VAL A 143 -31.67 12.27 -41.78
C VAL A 143 -31.83 12.97 -40.44
N SER A 144 -32.14 12.23 -39.38
CA SER A 144 -32.33 12.84 -38.07
C SER A 144 -31.02 12.92 -37.29
N ALA A 145 -30.77 14.07 -36.65
CA ALA A 145 -29.73 14.24 -35.64
C ALA A 145 -30.37 14.66 -34.32
N GLU A 146 -30.16 13.89 -33.25
CA GLU A 146 -30.69 14.20 -31.91
C GLU A 146 -29.79 15.25 -31.24
N ALA A 147 -30.35 16.42 -30.94
CA ALA A 147 -29.62 17.55 -30.35
C ALA A 147 -30.46 18.29 -29.31
N SER A 148 -29.85 19.24 -28.58
CA SER A 148 -30.59 20.18 -27.71
C SER A 148 -31.23 21.35 -28.47
N GLY A 149 -31.17 21.30 -29.80
CA GLY A 149 -31.62 22.35 -30.71
C GLY A 149 -30.52 23.35 -31.11
N MET A 150 -30.86 24.23 -32.05
CA MET A 150 -30.06 25.38 -32.48
C MET A 150 -30.45 26.65 -31.70
N SER A 151 -29.57 27.64 -31.72
CA SER A 151 -29.77 28.86 -30.92
C SER A 151 -30.44 29.95 -31.75
N ASN A 152 -31.63 30.38 -31.32
CA ASN A 152 -32.39 31.45 -31.99
C ASN A 152 -31.86 32.87 -31.72
N ILE A 153 -30.99 33.03 -30.70
CA ILE A 153 -30.61 34.34 -30.14
C ILE A 153 -29.10 34.55 -29.95
N HIS A 154 -28.28 33.50 -30.10
CA HIS A 154 -26.83 33.57 -30.00
C HIS A 154 -26.17 32.95 -31.23
N ASP A 155 -25.04 33.51 -31.63
CA ASP A 155 -24.21 33.01 -32.72
C ASP A 155 -23.76 31.56 -32.49
N ARG A 156 -23.73 30.78 -33.57
CA ARG A 156 -23.06 29.48 -33.60
C ARG A 156 -22.35 29.27 -34.93
N THR A 157 -21.37 28.37 -34.89
CA THR A 157 -20.74 27.82 -36.08
C THR A 157 -21.08 26.34 -36.17
N ILE A 158 -21.66 25.94 -37.29
CA ILE A 158 -21.90 24.54 -37.62
C ILE A 158 -20.71 24.03 -38.43
N SER A 159 -20.07 22.98 -37.96
CA SER A 159 -18.98 22.30 -38.67
C SER A 159 -19.42 20.89 -39.02
N VAL A 160 -19.27 20.49 -40.28
CA VAL A 160 -19.31 19.08 -40.68
C VAL A 160 -17.90 18.54 -40.57
N THR A 161 -17.72 17.48 -39.79
CA THR A 161 -16.42 16.84 -39.58
C THR A 161 -16.49 15.37 -39.95
N THR A 162 -15.37 14.74 -40.27
CA THR A 162 -15.26 13.28 -40.30
C THR A 162 -15.48 12.69 -38.89
N ASP A 163 -15.77 11.40 -38.80
CA ASP A 163 -15.79 10.65 -37.52
C ASP A 163 -14.44 10.70 -36.80
N THR A 164 -13.36 10.79 -37.55
CA THR A 164 -11.99 10.94 -37.03
C THR A 164 -11.65 12.37 -36.57
N GLY A 165 -12.52 13.34 -36.83
CA GLY A 165 -12.47 14.69 -36.28
C GLY A 165 -11.96 15.80 -37.20
N ASN A 166 -11.68 15.50 -38.48
CA ASN A 166 -11.23 16.48 -39.48
C ASN A 166 -12.41 17.33 -39.97
N THR A 167 -12.26 18.65 -40.00
CA THR A 167 -13.31 19.55 -40.50
C THR A 167 -13.36 19.56 -42.02
N ILE A 168 -14.53 19.27 -42.59
CA ILE A 168 -14.80 19.31 -44.03
C ILE A 168 -15.30 20.69 -44.46
N VAL A 169 -16.32 21.19 -43.77
CA VAL A 169 -16.94 22.48 -44.08
C VAL A 169 -17.52 23.10 -42.81
N THR A 170 -17.50 24.43 -42.72
CA THR A 170 -18.08 25.19 -41.62
C THR A 170 -19.01 26.28 -42.14
N ALA A 171 -20.12 26.51 -41.46
CA ALA A 171 -21.02 27.62 -41.73
C ALA A 171 -21.39 28.31 -40.41
N SER A 172 -20.99 29.57 -40.28
CA SER A 172 -21.39 30.41 -39.16
C SER A 172 -22.70 31.13 -39.49
N TYR A 173 -23.60 31.19 -38.52
CA TYR A 173 -24.68 32.16 -38.54
C TYR A 173 -24.36 33.23 -37.49
N LEU A 174 -23.61 34.27 -37.89
CA LEU A 174 -23.24 35.42 -37.06
C LEU A 174 -24.25 36.58 -37.22
N ALA A 175 -24.54 37.28 -36.12
CA ALA A 175 -24.99 38.68 -36.13
C ALA A 175 -24.33 39.50 -35.01
N GLY A 176 -23.58 40.54 -35.40
CA GLY A 176 -23.14 41.57 -34.45
C GLY A 176 -24.32 42.29 -33.79
N ALA A 177 -24.18 42.59 -32.50
CA ALA A 177 -24.99 43.47 -31.65
C ALA A 177 -26.54 43.40 -31.79
N TYR A 178 -27.17 42.56 -30.96
CA TYR A 178 -28.57 42.67 -30.47
C TYR A 178 -29.72 42.65 -31.51
N SER A 179 -29.73 41.69 -32.45
CA SER A 179 -30.92 41.34 -33.26
C SER A 179 -31.03 39.81 -33.41
N PRO A 180 -32.24 39.18 -33.49
CA PRO A 180 -32.37 37.73 -33.69
C PRO A 180 -31.61 37.29 -34.95
N VAL A 181 -30.68 36.34 -34.77
CA VAL A 181 -29.69 35.92 -35.78
C VAL A 181 -30.36 35.26 -37.00
N THR A 182 -31.56 34.71 -36.81
CA THR A 182 -32.52 34.31 -37.85
C THR A 182 -33.93 34.83 -37.51
N PRO A 183 -34.55 35.66 -38.38
CA PRO A 183 -35.96 36.01 -38.26
C PRO A 183 -36.86 34.77 -38.14
N ASN A 184 -37.97 34.93 -37.44
CA ASN A 184 -38.95 33.87 -37.20
C ASN A 184 -39.44 33.22 -38.50
N GLY A 185 -39.17 31.92 -38.67
CA GLY A 185 -39.58 31.13 -39.82
C GLY A 185 -38.71 31.31 -41.07
N SER A 186 -37.49 31.85 -40.91
CA SER A 186 -36.51 32.05 -41.98
C SER A 186 -35.38 31.02 -41.96
N SER A 187 -34.55 31.04 -42.99
CA SER A 187 -33.30 30.28 -43.08
C SER A 187 -32.17 31.17 -43.59
N ILE A 188 -30.93 30.70 -43.42
CA ILE A 188 -29.75 31.35 -43.98
C ILE A 188 -29.26 30.51 -45.15
N LEU A 189 -29.11 31.16 -46.29
CA LEU A 189 -28.53 30.57 -47.49
C LEU A 189 -27.03 30.87 -47.54
N TYR A 190 -26.27 29.90 -48.02
CA TYR A 190 -24.82 29.95 -48.07
C TYR A 190 -24.31 29.66 -49.48
N ASP A 191 -23.32 30.44 -49.90
CA ASP A 191 -22.51 30.24 -51.10
C ASP A 191 -21.22 29.48 -50.77
N PHE A 192 -20.76 28.66 -51.72
CA PHE A 192 -19.50 27.95 -51.59
C PHE A 192 -18.29 28.90 -51.49
N PRO A 193 -17.24 28.52 -50.73
CA PRO A 193 -16.07 29.36 -50.51
C PRO A 193 -15.20 29.48 -51.77
N MET A 194 -15.32 30.60 -52.49
CA MET A 194 -14.49 30.87 -53.67
C MET A 194 -13.02 31.15 -53.35
N ASP A 195 -12.70 31.44 -52.08
CA ASP A 195 -11.36 31.69 -51.58
C ASP A 195 -10.55 30.39 -51.32
N GLY A 196 -11.19 29.23 -51.48
CA GLY A 196 -10.58 27.92 -51.22
C GLY A 196 -10.52 27.55 -49.73
N SER A 197 -11.20 28.30 -48.86
CA SER A 197 -11.39 27.93 -47.45
C SER A 197 -12.44 26.84 -47.29
N THR A 198 -12.63 26.36 -46.05
CA THR A 198 -13.74 25.48 -45.68
C THR A 198 -14.94 26.26 -45.12
N SER A 199 -14.88 27.59 -45.09
CA SER A 199 -15.91 28.45 -44.48
C SER A 199 -16.92 28.93 -45.51
N MET A 200 -18.14 28.44 -45.42
CA MET A 200 -19.25 28.88 -46.28
C MET A 200 -19.50 30.38 -46.15
N VAL A 201 -19.78 31.04 -47.27
CA VAL A 201 -20.04 32.48 -47.33
C VAL A 201 -21.54 32.71 -47.20
N LYS A 202 -21.97 33.50 -46.21
CA LYS A 202 -23.39 33.83 -46.03
C LYS A 202 -23.88 34.61 -47.26
N ARG A 203 -24.81 34.03 -48.02
CA ARG A 203 -25.48 34.69 -49.16
C ARG A 203 -26.53 35.67 -48.69
N GLY A 204 -27.34 35.28 -47.70
CA GLY A 204 -28.47 36.08 -47.23
C GLY A 204 -29.43 35.28 -46.36
N ILE A 205 -30.53 35.92 -45.97
CA ILE A 205 -31.65 35.30 -45.23
C ILE A 205 -32.79 35.06 -46.24
N SER A 206 -33.42 33.89 -46.18
CA SER A 206 -34.63 33.56 -46.93
C SER A 206 -35.84 33.50 -45.99
N ASP A 207 -36.89 34.26 -46.29
CA ASP A 207 -38.16 34.23 -45.55
C ASP A 207 -39.01 32.97 -45.85
N GLU A 208 -38.61 32.21 -46.86
CA GLU A 208 -39.19 30.91 -47.23
C GLU A 208 -38.06 29.85 -47.24
N PRO A 209 -37.84 29.14 -46.13
CA PRO A 209 -36.88 28.04 -46.09
C PRO A 209 -37.22 26.96 -47.11
N GLY A 210 -36.22 26.46 -47.83
CA GLY A 210 -36.39 25.57 -48.97
C GLY A 210 -35.62 24.26 -48.83
N PRO A 211 -35.85 23.44 -47.79
CA PRO A 211 -35.08 22.22 -47.59
C PRO A 211 -35.14 21.30 -48.82
N GLY A 212 -33.97 20.86 -49.28
CA GLY A 212 -33.71 20.10 -50.50
C GLY A 212 -33.62 20.93 -51.78
N ARG A 213 -33.59 22.27 -51.72
CA ARG A 213 -33.52 23.16 -52.90
C ARG A 213 -32.24 23.98 -52.94
N VAL A 214 -31.32 23.57 -53.81
CA VAL A 214 -30.10 24.33 -54.09
C VAL A 214 -30.31 25.28 -55.26
N SER A 215 -30.04 26.57 -55.05
CA SER A 215 -30.20 27.61 -56.08
C SER A 215 -29.03 27.62 -57.07
N LYS A 216 -29.29 28.06 -58.32
CA LYS A 216 -28.22 28.23 -59.32
C LYS A 216 -27.17 29.22 -58.82
N GLY A 217 -25.88 28.85 -58.90
CA GLY A 217 -24.75 29.65 -58.41
C GLY A 217 -24.42 29.47 -56.93
N GLN A 218 -25.20 28.67 -56.17
CA GLN A 218 -24.96 28.40 -54.75
C GLN A 218 -23.85 27.38 -54.50
N VAL A 219 -23.63 26.51 -55.49
CA VAL A 219 -22.64 25.44 -55.51
C VAL A 219 -21.80 25.56 -56.80
N PRO A 220 -20.59 25.00 -56.85
CA PRO A 220 -19.77 24.97 -58.05
C PRO A 220 -20.50 24.36 -59.26
N GLU A 221 -20.25 24.88 -60.47
CA GLU A 221 -20.84 24.33 -61.71
C GLU A 221 -20.32 22.92 -62.02
N GLN A 222 -19.03 22.69 -61.75
CA GLN A 222 -18.40 21.39 -61.83
C GLN A 222 -18.13 20.87 -60.41
N PRO A 223 -18.62 19.68 -60.05
CA PRO A 223 -18.29 19.07 -58.77
C PRO A 223 -16.82 18.67 -58.75
N ASN A 224 -16.27 18.45 -57.55
CA ASN A 224 -14.97 17.83 -57.37
C ASN A 224 -14.94 16.46 -58.04
N HIS A 225 -13.99 16.25 -58.94
CA HIS A 225 -13.71 14.94 -59.52
C HIS A 225 -12.91 14.11 -58.51
N ILE A 226 -13.47 12.96 -58.10
CA ILE A 226 -12.84 12.11 -57.10
C ILE A 226 -12.01 11.02 -57.77
N VAL A 227 -10.69 11.19 -57.64
CA VAL A 227 -9.70 10.15 -57.87
C VAL A 227 -9.33 9.54 -56.53
N ASP A 228 -9.45 8.23 -56.45
CA ASP A 228 -9.20 7.39 -55.28
C ASP A 228 -8.61 6.09 -55.83
N GLN A 229 -7.30 5.93 -55.65
CA GLN A 229 -6.50 4.86 -56.25
C GLN A 229 -5.97 3.86 -55.21
N MET A 230 -5.98 4.24 -53.93
CA MET A 230 -5.50 3.42 -52.82
C MET A 230 -6.68 3.01 -51.93
N ARG A 231 -6.64 1.79 -51.39
CA ARG A 231 -7.54 1.40 -50.30
C ARG A 231 -6.84 1.69 -48.98
N PRO A 232 -7.57 2.01 -47.89
CA PRO A 232 -6.94 2.22 -46.60
C PRO A 232 -6.06 1.02 -46.22
N SER A 233 -4.84 1.28 -45.75
CA SER A 233 -3.91 0.28 -45.26
C SER A 233 -3.74 0.41 -43.75
N VAL A 234 -3.98 -0.67 -43.00
CA VAL A 234 -3.95 -0.66 -41.52
C VAL A 234 -2.73 -1.41 -41.01
N MET A 235 -1.90 -0.71 -40.23
CA MET A 235 -0.79 -1.31 -39.48
C MET A 235 -0.98 -1.05 -37.98
N PRO A 236 -1.13 -2.09 -37.14
CA PRO A 236 -1.34 -1.89 -35.72
C PRO A 236 -0.05 -1.47 -35.00
N ILE A 237 -0.17 -0.57 -34.04
CA ILE A 237 0.95 -0.06 -33.25
C ILE A 237 0.98 -0.84 -31.93
N LYS A 238 1.97 -1.74 -31.77
CA LYS A 238 2.20 -2.54 -30.54
C LYS A 238 0.96 -3.35 -30.10
N LEU A 239 0.52 -4.29 -30.94
CA LEU A 239 -0.49 -5.27 -30.52
C LEU A 239 -0.01 -6.03 -29.28
N LYS A 240 -0.82 -6.00 -28.24
CA LYS A 240 -0.64 -6.84 -27.07
C LYS A 240 -1.43 -8.12 -27.23
N THR A 241 -0.82 -9.26 -26.92
CA THR A 241 -1.50 -10.56 -26.83
C THR A 241 -2.06 -10.81 -25.43
N GLU A 242 -1.56 -10.06 -24.44
CA GLU A 242 -2.05 -10.09 -23.06
C GLU A 242 -1.90 -8.72 -22.37
N ILE A 243 -2.77 -8.43 -21.41
CA ILE A 243 -2.65 -7.29 -20.50
C ILE A 243 -2.95 -7.70 -19.06
N PRO A 244 -2.36 -7.02 -18.06
CA PRO A 244 -2.71 -7.23 -16.67
C PRO A 244 -4.17 -6.90 -16.38
N GLU A 245 -4.71 -7.55 -15.36
CA GLU A 245 -6.05 -7.30 -14.84
C GLU A 245 -6.26 -5.82 -14.45
N ARG A 246 -7.49 -5.33 -14.60
CA ARG A 246 -7.89 -3.96 -14.22
C ARG A 246 -7.03 -2.85 -14.84
N THR A 247 -6.42 -3.11 -15.99
CA THR A 247 -5.75 -2.09 -16.81
C THR A 247 -6.62 -1.71 -18.00
N ASP A 248 -6.57 -0.43 -18.38
CA ASP A 248 -7.23 0.02 -19.61
C ASP A 248 -6.42 -0.52 -20.81
N LEU A 249 -7.10 -0.89 -21.90
CA LEU A 249 -6.47 -1.40 -23.12
C LEU A 249 -6.34 -0.28 -24.14
N PRO A 250 -5.16 0.35 -24.28
CA PRO A 250 -4.91 1.28 -25.37
C PRO A 250 -4.78 0.47 -26.67
N ILE A 251 -5.50 0.91 -27.70
CA ILE A 251 -5.46 0.35 -29.03
C ILE A 251 -5.09 1.48 -29.98
N SER A 252 -4.09 1.23 -30.82
CA SER A 252 -3.57 2.23 -31.74
C SER A 252 -3.23 1.60 -33.08
N PHE A 253 -3.58 2.29 -34.16
CA PHE A 253 -3.31 1.87 -35.52
C PHE A 253 -2.74 3.05 -36.30
N GLN A 254 -1.74 2.77 -37.12
CA GLN A 254 -1.34 3.62 -38.23
C GLN A 254 -2.20 3.22 -39.43
N ILE A 255 -2.92 4.18 -40.00
CA ILE A 255 -3.80 3.97 -41.14
C ILE A 255 -3.36 4.93 -42.25
N GLU A 256 -2.90 4.38 -43.36
CA GLU A 256 -2.39 5.13 -44.50
C GLU A 256 -3.36 5.06 -45.68
N ASP A 257 -3.54 6.20 -46.35
CA ASP A 257 -4.40 6.34 -47.51
C ASP A 257 -3.96 7.55 -48.37
N ASP A 258 -4.43 7.65 -49.61
CA ASP A 258 -4.23 8.81 -50.49
C ASP A 258 -5.28 9.93 -50.22
N ARG A 259 -6.25 9.65 -49.34
CA ARG A 259 -7.26 10.58 -48.82
C ARG A 259 -7.35 10.57 -47.29
N PHE A 260 -8.14 11.49 -46.71
CA PHE A 260 -8.41 11.48 -45.28
C PHE A 260 -9.28 10.29 -44.89
N ILE A 261 -8.86 9.54 -43.87
CA ILE A 261 -9.71 8.53 -43.23
C ILE A 261 -10.93 9.21 -42.63
N GLN A 262 -12.11 8.88 -43.15
CA GLN A 262 -13.36 9.45 -42.68
C GLN A 262 -13.83 8.77 -41.39
N ARG A 263 -13.76 7.43 -41.34
CA ARG A 263 -14.16 6.65 -40.16
C ARG A 263 -13.18 5.52 -39.87
N ALA A 264 -12.84 5.36 -38.60
CA ALA A 264 -12.14 4.20 -38.08
C ALA A 264 -12.86 3.72 -36.81
N THR A 265 -13.53 2.58 -36.87
CA THR A 265 -14.38 2.07 -35.79
C THR A 265 -13.84 0.75 -35.29
N ILE A 266 -13.54 0.68 -33.99
CA ILE A 266 -13.24 -0.58 -33.34
C ILE A 266 -14.52 -1.25 -32.90
N TYR A 267 -14.65 -2.52 -33.23
CA TYR A 267 -15.66 -3.41 -32.71
C TYR A 267 -14.98 -4.35 -31.75
N PHE A 268 -15.44 -4.38 -30.51
CA PHE A 268 -14.85 -5.23 -29.48
C PHE A 268 -15.88 -5.96 -28.63
N LYS A 269 -15.54 -7.16 -28.17
CA LYS A 269 -16.36 -7.94 -27.24
C LYS A 269 -15.50 -8.82 -26.35
N ARG A 270 -16.01 -9.14 -25.17
CA ARG A 270 -15.48 -10.25 -24.38
C ARG A 270 -16.01 -11.55 -24.99
N HIS A 271 -15.23 -12.63 -24.92
CA HIS A 271 -15.64 -13.90 -25.53
C HIS A 271 -16.98 -14.42 -24.94
N GLN A 272 -17.26 -14.12 -23.67
CA GLN A 272 -18.55 -14.46 -23.03
C GLN A 272 -19.75 -13.64 -23.55
N ASP A 273 -19.51 -12.52 -24.24
CA ASP A 273 -20.56 -11.67 -24.79
C ASP A 273 -20.95 -12.12 -26.20
N ARG A 274 -22.23 -11.95 -26.53
CA ARG A 274 -22.78 -12.35 -27.84
C ARG A 274 -22.60 -11.29 -28.93
N THR A 275 -22.48 -10.02 -28.57
CA THR A 275 -22.50 -8.88 -29.50
C THR A 275 -21.27 -8.01 -29.32
N PHE A 276 -20.75 -7.46 -30.43
CA PHE A 276 -19.71 -6.45 -30.41
C PHE A 276 -20.25 -5.11 -29.92
N THR A 277 -19.41 -4.38 -29.17
CA THR A 277 -19.57 -2.97 -28.86
C THR A 277 -18.71 -2.18 -29.85
N GLU A 278 -19.26 -1.14 -30.44
CA GLU A 278 -18.53 -0.27 -31.37
C GLU A 278 -18.05 1.00 -30.68
N ALA A 279 -16.87 1.51 -31.07
CA ALA A 279 -16.37 2.81 -30.68
C ALA A 279 -15.51 3.42 -31.79
N ASN A 280 -15.66 4.73 -32.05
CA ASN A 280 -14.85 5.42 -33.04
C ASN A 280 -13.47 5.78 -32.47
N LEU A 281 -12.42 5.55 -33.26
CA LEU A 281 -11.07 5.98 -32.96
C LEU A 281 -10.91 7.45 -33.27
N SER A 282 -10.13 8.14 -32.45
CA SER A 282 -9.76 9.54 -32.69
C SER A 282 -8.37 9.62 -33.29
N SER A 283 -8.16 10.55 -34.22
CA SER A 283 -6.82 10.88 -34.71
C SER A 283 -6.01 11.55 -33.59
N THR A 284 -4.82 11.02 -33.33
CA THR A 284 -3.87 11.60 -32.36
C THR A 284 -2.79 12.42 -33.04
N GLU A 285 -2.37 11.99 -34.23
CA GLU A 285 -1.41 12.64 -35.14
C GLU A 285 -1.81 12.25 -36.57
N ILE A 286 -1.10 12.78 -37.58
CA ILE A 286 -1.30 12.39 -38.98
C ILE A 286 -1.20 10.86 -39.09
N ASN A 287 -2.23 10.23 -39.69
CA ASN A 287 -2.33 8.79 -39.92
C ASN A 287 -2.35 7.88 -38.66
N ASN A 288 -2.29 8.44 -37.44
CA ASN A 288 -2.32 7.67 -36.20
C ASN A 288 -3.68 7.81 -35.50
N PHE A 289 -4.32 6.67 -35.26
CA PHE A 289 -5.66 6.58 -34.69
C PHE A 289 -5.64 5.74 -33.43
N SER A 290 -6.32 6.19 -32.38
CA SER A 290 -6.35 5.46 -31.11
C SER A 290 -7.70 5.47 -30.40
N TYR A 291 -7.89 4.44 -29.59
CA TYR A 291 -8.99 4.33 -28.64
C TYR A 291 -8.51 3.58 -27.40
N VAL A 292 -9.07 3.90 -26.23
CA VAL A 292 -8.77 3.21 -24.97
C VAL A 292 -10.02 2.46 -24.55
N VAL A 293 -9.99 1.13 -24.62
CA VAL A 293 -11.05 0.30 -24.04
C VAL A 293 -10.89 0.35 -22.52
N SER A 294 -11.92 0.82 -21.82
CA SER A 294 -11.91 0.90 -20.38
C SER A 294 -11.71 -0.48 -19.75
N ARG A 295 -10.88 -0.56 -18.69
CA ARG A 295 -10.68 -1.74 -17.85
C ARG A 295 -11.99 -2.40 -17.39
N PHE A 296 -13.05 -1.60 -17.25
CA PHE A 296 -14.35 -2.06 -16.80
C PHE A 296 -15.15 -2.80 -17.89
N ASP A 297 -14.81 -2.59 -19.16
CA ASP A 297 -15.37 -3.30 -20.32
C ASP A 297 -14.55 -4.52 -20.72
N LEU A 298 -13.41 -4.73 -20.06
CA LEU A 298 -12.52 -5.87 -20.27
C LEU A 298 -12.74 -6.99 -19.25
N PHE A 299 -13.37 -6.68 -18.11
CA PHE A 299 -13.60 -7.63 -17.02
C PHE A 299 -14.54 -8.77 -17.44
N ALA A 300 -14.07 -10.03 -17.43
CA ALA A 300 -14.84 -11.22 -17.77
C ALA A 300 -14.39 -12.47 -17.00
N SER A 301 -15.29 -13.45 -16.87
CA SER A 301 -14.97 -14.81 -16.39
C SER A 301 -14.15 -15.61 -17.40
N ASN A 302 -14.35 -15.35 -18.70
CA ASN A 302 -13.45 -15.78 -19.76
C ASN A 302 -12.56 -14.59 -20.14
N PRO A 303 -11.25 -14.61 -19.84
CA PRO A 303 -10.37 -13.46 -20.00
C PRO A 303 -10.01 -13.17 -21.46
N THR A 304 -10.54 -13.90 -22.43
CA THR A 304 -10.34 -13.60 -23.85
C THR A 304 -11.27 -12.48 -24.32
N PHE A 305 -10.67 -11.52 -25.02
CA PHE A 305 -11.35 -10.38 -25.60
C PHE A 305 -11.02 -10.29 -27.08
N ASP A 306 -12.06 -10.22 -27.91
CA ASP A 306 -11.94 -10.16 -29.37
C ASP A 306 -12.23 -8.74 -29.86
N TYR A 307 -11.46 -8.26 -30.82
CA TYR A 307 -11.74 -7.01 -31.49
C TYR A 307 -11.29 -7.00 -32.95
N TYR A 308 -11.92 -6.16 -33.74
CA TYR A 308 -11.52 -5.85 -35.12
C TYR A 308 -11.77 -4.37 -35.40
N LEU A 309 -11.17 -3.87 -36.47
CA LEU A 309 -11.32 -2.49 -36.92
C LEU A 309 -12.06 -2.47 -38.27
N GLU A 310 -13.01 -1.56 -38.44
CA GLU A 310 -13.52 -1.17 -39.76
C GLU A 310 -13.02 0.24 -40.08
N VAL A 311 -12.48 0.42 -41.29
CA VAL A 311 -11.93 1.69 -41.74
C VAL A 311 -12.60 2.08 -43.06
N SER A 312 -13.05 3.33 -43.14
CA SER A 312 -13.65 3.96 -44.33
C SER A 312 -12.93 5.26 -44.63
N ASP A 313 -12.52 5.44 -45.88
CA ASP A 313 -12.10 6.73 -46.46
C ASP A 313 -13.29 7.49 -47.11
N GLY A 314 -14.51 6.92 -47.01
CA GLY A 314 -15.75 7.39 -47.64
C GLY A 314 -16.13 6.69 -48.95
N TYR A 315 -15.21 5.95 -49.57
CA TYR A 315 -15.37 5.29 -50.86
C TYR A 315 -15.02 3.79 -50.80
N HIS A 316 -13.91 3.45 -50.16
CA HIS A 316 -13.51 2.12 -49.79
C HIS A 316 -13.76 1.86 -48.31
N MET A 317 -14.15 0.62 -48.01
CA MET A 317 -14.29 0.13 -46.65
C MET A 317 -13.50 -1.17 -46.52
N ILE A 318 -12.66 -1.25 -45.50
CA ILE A 318 -11.91 -2.46 -45.16
C ILE A 318 -12.16 -2.88 -43.72
N LYS A 319 -11.97 -4.17 -43.46
CA LYS A 319 -11.94 -4.74 -42.12
C LYS A 319 -10.52 -5.22 -41.81
N TYR A 320 -10.03 -4.95 -40.60
CA TYR A 320 -8.74 -5.41 -40.12
C TYR A 320 -8.87 -6.21 -38.82
N PRO A 321 -8.32 -7.45 -38.75
CA PRO A 321 -7.86 -8.25 -39.87
C PRO A 321 -9.01 -8.59 -40.82
N GLU A 322 -8.68 -8.88 -42.09
CA GLU A 322 -9.67 -9.22 -43.13
C GLU A 322 -10.41 -10.51 -42.75
N ASP A 323 -9.66 -11.52 -42.29
CA ASP A 323 -10.17 -12.79 -41.78
C ASP A 323 -10.18 -12.82 -40.24
N GLY A 324 -11.36 -12.79 -39.64
CA GLY A 324 -11.56 -13.01 -38.20
C GLY A 324 -11.46 -11.76 -37.34
N ASN A 325 -10.88 -11.91 -36.15
CA ASN A 325 -10.69 -10.88 -35.12
C ASN A 325 -9.30 -11.04 -34.48
N LEU A 326 -8.79 -9.96 -33.90
CA LEU A 326 -7.68 -10.02 -32.97
C LEU A 326 -8.19 -10.44 -31.59
N SER A 327 -7.44 -11.29 -30.90
CA SER A 327 -7.77 -11.71 -29.53
C SER A 327 -6.67 -11.31 -28.56
N ILE A 328 -7.06 -10.86 -27.37
CA ILE A 328 -6.15 -10.54 -26.27
C ILE A 328 -6.63 -11.22 -24.98
N VAL A 329 -5.69 -11.67 -24.16
CA VAL A 329 -5.99 -12.20 -22.82
C VAL A 329 -5.89 -11.08 -21.77
N VAL A 330 -6.90 -10.95 -20.92
CA VAL A 330 -6.97 -9.94 -19.85
C VAL A 330 -6.83 -10.62 -18.49
N GLY A 331 -5.65 -10.51 -17.89
CA GLY A 331 -5.31 -11.07 -16.58
C GLY A 331 -5.30 -12.59 -16.51
N ASN A 332 -5.44 -13.13 -15.29
CA ASN A 332 -5.32 -14.56 -15.02
C ASN A 332 -6.70 -15.25 -15.03
N PRO A 333 -6.93 -16.26 -15.89
CA PRO A 333 -8.19 -17.03 -15.94
C PRO A 333 -8.61 -17.68 -14.61
N SER A 334 -7.67 -17.82 -13.67
CA SER A 334 -7.88 -18.52 -12.39
C SER A 334 -8.61 -17.67 -11.34
N THR A 335 -8.50 -16.35 -11.41
CA THR A 335 -8.98 -15.39 -10.39
C THR A 335 -10.52 -15.32 -10.29
N TYR A 336 -11.21 -15.71 -11.38
CA TYR A 336 -12.66 -15.53 -11.54
C TYR A 336 -13.41 -16.83 -11.81
N LYS A 337 -12.82 -17.98 -11.45
CA LYS A 337 -13.53 -19.25 -11.52
C LYS A 337 -14.82 -19.17 -10.68
N PRO A 338 -15.95 -19.65 -11.21
CA PRO A 338 -17.17 -19.80 -10.43
C PRO A 338 -16.87 -20.56 -9.15
N PHE A 339 -17.53 -20.19 -8.05
CA PHE A 339 -17.42 -20.98 -6.83
C PHE A 339 -17.80 -22.43 -7.12
N LYS A 340 -17.00 -23.35 -6.59
CA LYS A 340 -17.31 -24.77 -6.69
C LYS A 340 -18.65 -25.01 -6.00
N LYS A 341 -19.53 -25.78 -6.65
CA LYS A 341 -20.80 -26.22 -6.06
C LYS A 341 -20.52 -26.92 -4.72
N GLY A 342 -21.23 -26.52 -3.67
CA GLY A 342 -21.04 -27.05 -2.32
C GLY A 342 -21.24 -26.02 -1.22
N ILE A 343 -20.87 -26.39 0.00
CA ILE A 343 -20.95 -25.52 1.18
C ILE A 343 -19.62 -24.75 1.39
N SER A 344 -19.70 -23.53 1.91
CA SER A 344 -18.55 -22.64 2.17
C SER A 344 -17.74 -22.98 3.42
N LEU A 345 -17.94 -24.16 4.01
CA LEU A 345 -17.32 -24.60 5.26
C LEU A 345 -16.51 -25.86 5.03
N THR A 346 -15.47 -26.04 5.84
CA THR A 346 -14.66 -27.26 5.90
C THR A 346 -14.83 -27.94 7.27
N ASN A 347 -14.33 -29.16 7.42
CA ASN A 347 -14.29 -29.79 8.72
C ASN A 347 -13.39 -29.00 9.67
N ASP A 348 -13.80 -28.89 10.94
CA ASP A 348 -13.03 -28.23 12.00
C ASP A 348 -12.85 -26.71 11.85
N THR A 349 -13.52 -26.06 10.88
CA THR A 349 -13.60 -24.58 10.84
C THR A 349 -14.11 -24.05 12.18
N ILE A 350 -13.36 -23.15 12.83
CA ILE A 350 -13.78 -22.53 14.10
C ILE A 350 -14.50 -21.21 13.81
N LEU A 351 -15.72 -21.06 14.32
CA LEU A 351 -16.60 -19.92 14.08
C LEU A 351 -16.97 -19.24 15.40
N SER A 352 -16.94 -17.90 15.40
CA SER A 352 -17.33 -17.07 16.53
C SER A 352 -18.08 -15.81 16.08
N GLY A 353 -19.11 -15.40 16.82
CA GLY A 353 -19.99 -14.27 16.52
C GLY A 353 -20.92 -14.47 15.32
N LYS A 354 -21.19 -13.38 14.58
CA LYS A 354 -22.06 -13.39 13.40
C LYS A 354 -21.31 -13.92 12.17
N LYS A 355 -21.77 -15.02 11.60
CA LYS A 355 -21.19 -15.67 10.41
C LYS A 355 -22.22 -15.89 9.32
N TYR A 356 -21.72 -16.03 8.09
CA TYR A 356 -22.50 -16.41 6.94
C TYR A 356 -22.09 -17.81 6.52
N ILE A 357 -23.08 -18.70 6.36
CA ILE A 357 -22.87 -20.02 5.77
C ILE A 357 -23.47 -19.96 4.38
N GLU A 358 -22.67 -20.27 3.37
CA GLU A 358 -23.08 -20.19 1.98
C GLU A 358 -23.13 -21.57 1.34
N VAL A 359 -24.09 -21.74 0.44
CA VAL A 359 -24.23 -22.90 -0.41
C VAL A 359 -24.22 -22.41 -1.85
N HIS A 360 -23.18 -22.78 -2.59
CA HIS A 360 -23.04 -22.47 -4.01
C HIS A 360 -23.71 -23.55 -4.85
N LYS A 361 -24.57 -23.12 -5.78
CA LYS A 361 -25.35 -23.98 -6.68
C LYS A 361 -24.94 -23.77 -8.13
N LYS A 362 -25.27 -24.73 -9.00
CA LYS A 362 -24.91 -24.66 -10.43
C LYS A 362 -25.87 -23.75 -11.19
N GLU A 363 -27.16 -23.85 -10.88
CA GLU A 363 -28.20 -23.07 -11.52
C GLU A 363 -29.07 -22.36 -10.48
N ALA A 364 -29.56 -21.16 -10.78
CA ALA A 364 -30.36 -20.40 -9.82
C ALA A 364 -31.65 -21.10 -9.40
N ARG A 365 -32.20 -21.97 -10.26
CA ARG A 365 -33.40 -22.78 -9.99
C ARG A 365 -33.17 -23.95 -9.02
N ASP A 366 -31.91 -24.31 -8.75
CA ASP A 366 -31.61 -25.41 -7.84
C ASP A 366 -32.14 -25.09 -6.43
N LYS A 367 -32.87 -26.04 -5.84
CA LYS A 367 -33.47 -25.90 -4.51
C LYS A 367 -32.48 -26.31 -3.45
N VAL A 368 -32.20 -25.44 -2.48
CA VAL A 368 -31.28 -25.71 -1.37
C VAL A 368 -32.06 -25.82 -0.06
N ARG A 369 -31.72 -26.82 0.75
CA ARG A 369 -32.05 -26.88 2.18
C ARG A 369 -30.76 -26.99 2.97
N LEU A 370 -30.55 -26.08 3.92
CA LEU A 370 -29.37 -26.05 4.77
C LEU A 370 -29.78 -26.40 6.20
N TYR A 371 -29.09 -27.34 6.82
CA TYR A 371 -29.36 -27.83 8.17
C TYR A 371 -28.16 -27.62 9.08
N ARG A 372 -28.43 -27.40 10.38
CA ARG A 372 -27.46 -27.55 11.47
C ARG A 372 -28.03 -28.53 12.49
N ASP A 373 -27.38 -29.67 12.71
CA ASP A 373 -27.87 -30.77 13.58
C ASP A 373 -29.37 -31.02 13.36
N ASP A 374 -29.74 -31.27 12.10
CA ASP A 374 -31.11 -31.49 11.63
C ASP A 374 -32.09 -30.31 11.74
N SER A 375 -31.69 -29.20 12.35
CA SER A 375 -32.48 -27.96 12.37
C SER A 375 -32.31 -27.18 11.05
N LEU A 376 -33.42 -26.88 10.36
CA LEU A 376 -33.39 -26.12 9.12
C LEU A 376 -32.98 -24.66 9.34
N LEU A 377 -31.95 -24.20 8.64
CA LEU A 377 -31.52 -22.81 8.60
C LEU A 377 -32.24 -22.05 7.48
N GLN A 378 -32.66 -20.82 7.78
CA GLN A 378 -33.25 -19.93 6.79
C GLN A 378 -32.16 -19.39 5.86
N THR A 379 -32.32 -19.60 4.56
CA THR A 379 -31.41 -19.09 3.54
C THR A 379 -32.06 -17.99 2.72
N LYS A 380 -31.22 -17.15 2.10
CA LYS A 380 -31.63 -16.18 1.10
C LYS A 380 -30.69 -16.24 -0.10
N ALA A 381 -31.27 -16.21 -1.30
CA ALA A 381 -30.53 -16.09 -2.54
C ALA A 381 -29.74 -14.76 -2.59
N VAL A 382 -28.44 -14.85 -2.84
CA VAL A 382 -27.51 -13.73 -3.00
C VAL A 382 -26.63 -13.94 -4.24
N LEU A 383 -26.03 -12.87 -4.74
CA LEU A 383 -24.94 -13.00 -5.70
C LEU A 383 -23.73 -13.63 -4.98
N SER A 384 -22.94 -14.42 -5.71
CA SER A 384 -21.78 -15.10 -5.11
C SER A 384 -20.65 -14.14 -4.71
N ARG A 385 -20.59 -12.96 -5.33
CA ARG A 385 -19.70 -11.85 -4.93
C ARG A 385 -20.49 -10.54 -4.96
N PRO A 386 -20.16 -9.57 -4.09
CA PRO A 386 -20.78 -8.26 -4.17
C PRO A 386 -20.51 -7.60 -5.54
N PRO A 387 -21.50 -6.99 -6.19
CA PRO A 387 -21.29 -6.33 -7.46
C PRO A 387 -20.69 -4.94 -7.28
N THR A 388 -20.13 -4.40 -8.35
CA THR A 388 -19.40 -3.14 -8.36
C THR A 388 -20.07 -2.15 -9.29
N LEU A 389 -20.52 -1.01 -8.77
CA LEU A 389 -20.95 0.10 -9.59
C LEU A 389 -19.72 0.82 -10.13
N VAL A 390 -19.64 0.97 -11.45
CA VAL A 390 -18.57 1.71 -12.11
C VAL A 390 -19.17 2.84 -12.96
N PHE A 391 -18.48 3.97 -12.97
CA PHE A 391 -18.83 5.14 -13.76
C PHE A 391 -17.63 6.08 -13.84
N GLU A 392 -17.71 7.09 -14.69
CA GLU A 392 -16.73 8.18 -14.74
C GLU A 392 -17.41 9.47 -14.29
N ALA A 393 -16.72 10.31 -13.54
CA ALA A 393 -17.22 11.62 -13.16
C ALA A 393 -16.16 12.72 -13.26
N ASN A 394 -16.62 13.94 -13.49
CA ASN A 394 -15.80 15.14 -13.60
C ASN A 394 -16.43 16.28 -12.77
N ASN A 395 -15.62 17.23 -12.32
CA ASN A 395 -16.01 18.44 -11.57
C ASN A 395 -16.64 18.21 -10.18
N ILE A 396 -16.38 17.06 -9.55
CA ILE A 396 -16.66 16.85 -8.12
C ILE A 396 -15.68 17.71 -7.30
N LYS A 397 -16.20 18.67 -6.55
CA LYS A 397 -15.43 19.65 -5.77
C LYS A 397 -15.06 19.10 -4.39
N GLU A 398 -13.86 19.43 -3.95
CA GLU A 398 -13.37 19.09 -2.61
C GLU A 398 -14.26 19.69 -1.50
N GLY A 399 -14.48 18.91 -0.44
CA GLY A 399 -15.29 19.29 0.71
C GLY A 399 -16.80 19.14 0.55
N TYR A 400 -17.31 18.89 -0.67
CA TYR A 400 -18.73 18.67 -0.92
C TYR A 400 -19.14 17.22 -0.67
N LYS A 401 -20.32 17.01 -0.06
CA LYS A 401 -20.84 15.69 0.34
C LYS A 401 -21.65 15.01 -0.78
N ASN A 402 -21.08 14.94 -1.98
CA ASN A 402 -21.66 14.15 -3.08
C ASN A 402 -21.64 12.68 -2.71
N ALA A 403 -22.69 11.91 -2.97
CA ALA A 403 -22.75 10.54 -2.45
C ALA A 403 -23.59 9.58 -3.28
N LEU A 404 -23.18 8.31 -3.23
CA LEU A 404 -23.90 7.16 -3.75
C LEU A 404 -24.77 6.53 -2.65
N PHE A 405 -26.00 6.17 -3.02
CA PHE A 405 -26.97 5.48 -2.18
C PHE A 405 -27.51 4.23 -2.87
N ALA A 406 -27.80 3.20 -2.07
CA ALA A 406 -28.62 2.06 -2.46
C ALA A 406 -29.89 2.06 -1.60
N GLY A 407 -31.02 2.44 -2.21
CA GLY A 407 -32.23 2.77 -1.47
C GLY A 407 -32.02 3.93 -0.48
N LYS A 408 -32.25 3.69 0.82
CA LYS A 408 -32.04 4.69 1.89
C LYS A 408 -30.62 4.69 2.45
N ARG A 409 -29.81 3.65 2.18
CA ARG A 409 -28.46 3.49 2.75
C ARG A 409 -27.45 4.26 1.91
N GLN A 410 -26.69 5.15 2.56
CA GLN A 410 -25.50 5.75 1.93
C GLN A 410 -24.44 4.67 1.80
N ILE A 411 -23.92 4.49 0.58
CA ILE A 411 -22.84 3.53 0.30
C ILE A 411 -21.48 4.23 0.42
N LYS A 412 -21.32 5.39 -0.22
CA LYS A 412 -20.03 6.08 -0.28
C LYS A 412 -20.20 7.57 -0.57
N ILE A 413 -19.36 8.41 0.04
CA ILE A 413 -19.16 9.81 -0.40
C ILE A 413 -18.16 9.79 -1.55
N LEU A 414 -18.47 10.51 -2.63
CA LEU A 414 -17.64 10.53 -3.83
C LEU A 414 -16.44 11.46 -3.63
N GLU A 415 -15.28 10.96 -4.04
CA GLU A 415 -14.00 11.69 -4.01
C GLU A 415 -14.01 12.85 -5.04
N PRO A 416 -13.24 13.92 -4.79
CA PRO A 416 -13.11 15.04 -5.72
C PRO A 416 -12.42 14.63 -7.05
N THR A 417 -12.74 15.36 -8.12
CA THR A 417 -12.20 15.16 -9.47
C THR A 417 -11.84 16.50 -10.10
N HIS A 418 -10.73 16.57 -10.83
CA HIS A 418 -10.17 17.84 -11.33
C HIS A 418 -10.09 17.88 -12.86
N GLY A 419 -11.00 18.61 -13.51
CA GLY A 419 -10.90 19.01 -14.92
C GLY A 419 -10.89 17.88 -15.95
N SER A 420 -11.13 16.63 -15.56
CA SER A 420 -11.16 15.46 -16.42
C SER A 420 -12.07 14.36 -15.82
N PHE A 421 -12.62 13.51 -16.68
CA PHE A 421 -13.42 12.36 -16.26
C PHE A 421 -12.52 11.34 -15.56
N SER A 422 -12.77 11.12 -14.27
CA SER A 422 -12.06 10.14 -13.44
C SER A 422 -12.94 8.92 -13.18
N PRO A 423 -12.40 7.71 -13.23
CA PRO A 423 -13.15 6.48 -12.99
C PRO A 423 -13.46 6.28 -11.50
N PHE A 424 -14.67 5.80 -11.22
CA PHE A 424 -15.16 5.37 -9.91
C PHE A 424 -15.46 3.89 -9.95
N GLU A 425 -14.96 3.16 -8.96
CA GLU A 425 -15.26 1.75 -8.71
C GLU A 425 -15.80 1.62 -7.28
N ILE A 426 -17.08 1.31 -7.14
CA ILE A 426 -17.77 1.29 -5.84
C ILE A 426 -18.51 -0.03 -5.67
N MET A 427 -17.95 -0.90 -4.83
CA MET A 427 -18.59 -2.15 -4.45
C MET A 427 -19.89 -1.90 -3.69
N ILE A 428 -20.95 -2.60 -4.09
CA ILE A 428 -22.26 -2.55 -3.44
C ILE A 428 -22.41 -3.78 -2.55
N PRO A 429 -22.63 -3.62 -1.24
CA PRO A 429 -22.80 -4.76 -0.33
C PRO A 429 -23.93 -5.68 -0.81
N LEU A 430 -23.73 -7.00 -0.67
CA LEU A 430 -24.73 -8.00 -1.09
C LEU A 430 -26.11 -7.79 -0.46
N SER A 431 -26.16 -7.28 0.76
CA SER A 431 -27.41 -6.91 1.44
C SER A 431 -28.22 -5.81 0.74
N ASN A 432 -27.60 -5.06 -0.16
CA ASN A 432 -28.18 -3.92 -0.87
C ASN A 432 -28.57 -4.23 -2.32
N ILE A 433 -28.33 -5.46 -2.78
CA ILE A 433 -28.69 -5.93 -4.12
C ILE A 433 -29.66 -7.10 -4.00
N LYS A 434 -30.65 -7.14 -4.90
CA LYS A 434 -31.68 -8.18 -4.96
C LYS A 434 -31.93 -8.63 -6.39
N GLN A 435 -32.63 -9.74 -6.55
CA GLN A 435 -33.12 -10.16 -7.86
C GLN A 435 -34.04 -9.09 -8.48
N GLY A 436 -33.89 -8.87 -9.78
CA GLY A 436 -34.71 -7.96 -10.55
C GLY A 436 -34.34 -6.48 -10.36
N LYS A 437 -35.33 -5.63 -10.04
CA LYS A 437 -35.17 -4.18 -10.01
C LYS A 437 -34.31 -3.70 -8.82
N ASN A 438 -33.20 -3.04 -9.12
CA ASN A 438 -32.31 -2.38 -8.16
C ASN A 438 -32.17 -0.90 -8.53
N VAL A 439 -32.10 -0.03 -7.54
CA VAL A 439 -31.98 1.43 -7.77
C VAL A 439 -30.78 1.96 -6.99
N LEU A 440 -29.81 2.46 -7.75
CA LEU A 440 -28.63 3.14 -7.20
C LEU A 440 -28.76 4.63 -7.50
N THR A 441 -28.63 5.46 -6.47
CA THR A 441 -28.89 6.90 -6.55
C THR A 441 -27.62 7.68 -6.30
N VAL A 442 -27.28 8.56 -7.24
CA VAL A 442 -26.18 9.51 -7.08
C VAL A 442 -26.79 10.86 -6.75
N ARG A 443 -26.31 11.49 -5.68
CA ARG A 443 -26.84 12.76 -5.18
C ARG A 443 -25.74 13.80 -5.15
N SER A 444 -26.03 14.98 -5.68
CA SER A 444 -25.18 16.14 -5.42
C SER A 444 -25.28 16.57 -3.96
N GLY A 445 -24.20 17.06 -3.39
CA GLY A 445 -24.15 17.54 -2.01
C GLY A 445 -23.71 18.99 -1.89
N SER A 446 -23.94 19.59 -0.73
CA SER A 446 -23.28 20.82 -0.28
C SER A 446 -22.03 20.48 0.56
N ARG A 447 -21.35 21.48 1.12
CA ARG A 447 -20.24 21.27 2.07
C ARG A 447 -20.65 20.55 3.37
N HIS A 448 -21.95 20.51 3.69
CA HIS A 448 -22.44 19.94 4.94
C HIS A 448 -23.10 18.57 4.79
N LYS A 449 -23.90 18.34 3.73
CA LYS A 449 -24.65 17.09 3.52
C LYS A 449 -25.03 16.86 2.06
N SER A 450 -25.34 15.61 1.72
CA SER A 450 -25.91 15.24 0.42
C SER A 450 -27.34 15.77 0.28
N TYR A 451 -27.77 16.02 -0.96
CA TYR A 451 -29.15 16.40 -1.26
C TYR A 451 -30.12 15.33 -0.75
N VAL A 452 -31.22 15.80 -0.17
CA VAL A 452 -32.36 14.99 0.27
C VAL A 452 -33.59 15.68 -0.29
N LYS A 453 -34.45 14.91 -0.97
CA LYS A 453 -35.71 15.42 -1.53
C LYS A 453 -36.51 16.15 -0.45
N ASN A 454 -37.03 17.33 -0.77
CA ASN A 454 -37.79 18.20 0.14
C ASN A 454 -37.01 18.76 1.35
N SER A 455 -35.68 18.66 1.38
CA SER A 455 -34.87 19.29 2.44
C SER A 455 -34.69 20.79 2.17
N PRO A 456 -34.62 21.66 3.19
CA PRO A 456 -34.36 23.10 3.06
C PRO A 456 -32.92 23.43 2.64
N ILE A 457 -32.20 22.48 2.03
CA ILE A 457 -30.88 22.74 1.45
C ILE A 457 -31.12 23.74 0.32
N PHE A 458 -30.52 24.92 0.41
CA PHE A 458 -30.58 25.88 -0.68
C PHE A 458 -29.97 25.22 -1.93
N LYS A 459 -30.80 25.02 -2.97
CA LYS A 459 -30.39 24.35 -4.20
C LYS A 459 -29.11 24.96 -4.76
N ASN A 460 -28.95 26.28 -4.65
CA ASN A 460 -27.76 27.03 -5.10
C ASN A 460 -26.43 26.67 -4.40
N GLN A 461 -26.41 25.74 -3.43
CA GLN A 461 -25.21 25.28 -2.74
C GLN A 461 -24.77 23.87 -3.15
N LEU A 462 -25.47 23.24 -4.10
CA LEU A 462 -25.10 21.90 -4.57
C LEU A 462 -23.89 21.95 -5.50
N ASN A 463 -23.00 20.96 -5.41
CA ASN A 463 -21.89 20.85 -6.35
C ASN A 463 -22.41 20.45 -7.74
N ASP A 464 -22.08 21.27 -8.72
CA ASP A 464 -22.25 20.96 -10.13
C ASP A 464 -21.15 20.01 -10.63
N PHE A 465 -21.52 18.83 -11.11
CA PHE A 465 -20.60 17.83 -11.64
C PHE A 465 -21.25 16.99 -12.75
N GLU A 466 -20.45 16.21 -13.46
CA GLU A 466 -20.85 15.42 -14.62
C GLU A 466 -20.50 13.96 -14.43
N MET A 467 -21.29 13.06 -15.01
CA MET A 467 -20.99 11.63 -15.02
C MET A 467 -21.38 10.93 -16.31
N LYS A 468 -20.68 9.85 -16.66
CA LYS A 468 -21.00 9.00 -17.82
C LYS A 468 -20.61 7.53 -17.56
N ASN A 469 -20.97 6.65 -18.50
CA ASN A 469 -20.56 5.23 -18.52
C ASN A 469 -20.94 4.45 -17.24
N VAL A 470 -22.15 4.69 -16.72
CA VAL A 470 -22.65 4.10 -15.48
C VAL A 470 -23.12 2.66 -15.70
N LYS A 471 -22.48 1.68 -15.06
CA LYS A 471 -22.79 0.26 -15.19
C LYS A 471 -22.53 -0.51 -13.89
N LEU A 472 -23.18 -1.66 -13.73
CA LEU A 472 -23.03 -2.55 -12.57
C LEU A 472 -22.32 -3.83 -13.04
N LEU A 473 -21.10 -4.06 -12.54
CA LEU A 473 -20.30 -5.24 -12.79
C LEU A 473 -20.62 -6.31 -11.74
N LEU A 474 -20.99 -7.53 -12.17
CA LEU A 474 -21.16 -8.68 -11.28
C LEU A 474 -19.86 -9.46 -11.16
N GLY A 475 -19.69 -10.26 -10.09
CA GLY A 475 -18.45 -11.02 -9.86
C GLY A 475 -18.09 -12.09 -10.91
N ASP A 476 -19.00 -12.41 -11.84
CA ASP A 476 -18.78 -13.32 -12.98
C ASP A 476 -18.43 -12.56 -14.28
N GLY A 477 -18.19 -11.26 -14.20
CA GLY A 477 -17.93 -10.43 -15.39
C GLY A 477 -19.18 -9.88 -16.06
N THR A 478 -20.39 -10.22 -15.63
CA THR A 478 -21.60 -9.69 -16.28
C THR A 478 -21.68 -8.17 -16.10
N ILE A 479 -21.86 -7.43 -17.21
CA ILE A 479 -22.12 -5.98 -17.20
C ILE A 479 -23.62 -5.77 -17.29
N ILE A 480 -24.18 -5.10 -16.29
CA ILE A 480 -25.59 -4.69 -16.29
C ILE A 480 -25.63 -3.18 -16.47
N ARG A 481 -26.22 -2.74 -17.57
CA ARG A 481 -26.49 -1.32 -17.84
C ARG A 481 -27.82 -0.89 -17.21
N PRO A 482 -27.98 0.39 -16.82
CA PRO A 482 -29.27 0.90 -16.39
C PRO A 482 -30.31 0.75 -17.51
N LYS A 483 -31.50 0.26 -17.17
CA LYS A 483 -32.64 0.21 -18.09
C LYS A 483 -33.27 1.60 -18.29
N GLU A 484 -33.27 2.39 -17.22
CA GLU A 484 -33.78 3.77 -17.20
C GLU A 484 -32.96 4.60 -16.21
N VAL A 485 -32.87 5.90 -16.48
CA VAL A 485 -32.32 6.91 -15.57
C VAL A 485 -33.44 7.86 -15.18
N ILE A 486 -33.59 8.16 -13.89
CA ILE A 486 -34.59 9.12 -13.42
C ILE A 486 -33.88 10.31 -12.79
N ALA A 487 -34.01 11.47 -13.42
CA ALA A 487 -33.48 12.75 -12.97
C ALA A 487 -34.50 13.48 -12.08
N ASP A 488 -34.08 13.96 -10.92
CA ASP A 488 -34.89 14.82 -10.04
C ASP A 488 -34.17 16.17 -9.90
N TYR A 489 -34.83 17.24 -10.32
CA TYR A 489 -34.30 18.61 -10.36
C TYR A 489 -34.55 19.40 -9.06
N GLY A 490 -35.15 18.72 -8.08
CA GLY A 490 -35.44 19.23 -6.74
C GLY A 490 -36.61 20.20 -6.65
N ASP A 491 -37.29 20.51 -7.74
CA ASP A 491 -38.54 21.29 -7.83
C ASP A 491 -39.80 20.41 -7.77
N GLY A 492 -39.62 19.11 -7.51
CA GLY A 492 -40.70 18.12 -7.54
C GLY A 492 -40.88 17.46 -8.91
N LYS A 493 -40.23 17.94 -9.96
CA LYS A 493 -40.26 17.35 -11.30
C LYS A 493 -39.25 16.20 -11.41
N GLU A 494 -39.73 15.05 -11.87
CA GLU A 494 -38.91 13.89 -12.22
C GLU A 494 -38.99 13.63 -13.72
N VAL A 495 -37.84 13.44 -14.36
CA VAL A 495 -37.75 13.14 -15.80
C VAL A 495 -37.14 11.76 -15.98
N LYS A 496 -37.82 10.92 -16.75
CA LYS A 496 -37.28 9.63 -17.18
C LYS A 496 -36.45 9.83 -18.44
N GLU A 497 -35.25 9.29 -18.44
CA GLU A 497 -34.30 9.34 -19.53
C GLU A 497 -33.88 7.90 -19.89
N MET A 498 -33.78 7.61 -21.19
CA MET A 498 -33.13 6.37 -21.63
C MET A 498 -31.62 6.46 -21.38
N TYR A 499 -31.06 5.36 -20.88
CA TYR A 499 -29.62 5.24 -20.69
C TYR A 499 -28.92 5.03 -22.04
N ARG A 500 -27.81 5.74 -22.24
CA ARG A 500 -26.84 5.52 -23.32
C ARG A 500 -25.43 5.63 -22.75
N ASP A 501 -24.51 4.80 -23.25
CA ASP A 501 -23.08 4.95 -22.99
C ASP A 501 -22.55 6.25 -23.63
N GLN A 502 -21.44 6.78 -23.13
CA GLN A 502 -20.84 8.08 -23.48
C GLN A 502 -21.69 9.34 -23.25
N ARG A 503 -23.02 9.21 -23.08
CA ARG A 503 -23.89 10.33 -22.69
C ARG A 503 -23.45 10.91 -21.34
N ILE A 504 -23.31 12.23 -21.30
CA ILE A 504 -23.04 12.98 -20.07
C ILE A 504 -24.36 13.22 -19.31
N TYR A 505 -24.41 12.74 -18.07
CA TYR A 505 -25.47 13.01 -17.11
C TYR A 505 -24.99 14.06 -16.10
N THR A 506 -25.66 15.21 -16.09
CA THR A 506 -25.29 16.33 -15.22
C THR A 506 -25.99 16.25 -13.86
N LEU A 507 -25.27 16.60 -12.79
CA LEU A 507 -25.81 16.75 -11.44
C LEU A 507 -25.47 18.12 -10.85
N GLY A 508 -26.32 18.62 -9.95
CA GLY A 508 -26.11 19.88 -9.23
C GLY A 508 -27.34 20.78 -9.24
N HIS A 509 -27.08 22.09 -9.31
CA HIS A 509 -28.10 23.15 -9.31
C HIS A 509 -28.10 24.02 -10.56
N GLY A 510 -27.04 23.94 -11.39
CA GLY A 510 -26.96 24.72 -12.62
C GLY A 510 -26.67 26.19 -12.38
N ASN A 511 -26.96 27.06 -13.36
CA ASN A 511 -26.60 28.49 -13.29
C ASN A 511 -27.59 29.30 -12.43
N PRO A 512 -27.18 29.88 -11.29
CA PRO A 512 -28.06 30.65 -10.41
C PRO A 512 -28.49 32.02 -10.97
N ARG A 513 -27.96 32.46 -12.13
CA ARG A 513 -28.34 33.74 -12.77
C ARG A 513 -29.58 33.66 -13.66
N LEU A 514 -30.07 32.46 -13.97
CA LEU A 514 -31.34 32.29 -14.67
C LEU A 514 -32.47 32.52 -13.67
N ARG A 515 -33.28 33.57 -13.88
CA ARG A 515 -34.37 34.00 -12.98
C ARG A 515 -35.58 33.02 -12.94
N SER A 516 -35.47 31.83 -13.52
CA SER A 516 -36.54 30.81 -13.49
C SER A 516 -36.35 29.88 -12.30
N ASN A 517 -37.44 29.49 -11.63
CA ASN A 517 -37.45 28.51 -10.53
C ASN A 517 -37.07 27.07 -10.96
N GLN A 518 -36.48 26.87 -12.15
CA GLN A 518 -36.16 25.58 -12.75
C GLN A 518 -34.65 25.36 -12.77
N SER A 519 -34.17 24.31 -12.10
CA SER A 519 -32.77 23.90 -12.15
C SER A 519 -32.45 23.33 -13.53
N THR A 520 -31.30 23.69 -14.11
CA THR A 520 -30.83 23.08 -15.37
C THR A 520 -30.08 21.75 -15.16
N LYS A 521 -29.79 21.38 -13.91
CA LYS A 521 -29.11 20.13 -13.54
C LYS A 521 -29.90 19.34 -12.49
N ALA A 522 -29.78 18.02 -12.52
CA ALA A 522 -30.48 17.16 -11.60
C ALA A 522 -29.82 17.19 -10.20
N SER A 523 -30.58 17.46 -9.14
CA SER A 523 -30.05 17.39 -7.77
C SER A 523 -29.73 15.94 -7.35
N LEU A 524 -30.46 14.96 -7.91
CA LEU A 524 -30.11 13.55 -7.85
C LEU A 524 -30.47 12.82 -9.14
N ARG A 525 -29.79 11.70 -9.40
CA ARG A 525 -30.12 10.77 -10.47
C ARG A 525 -30.22 9.34 -9.94
N ARG A 526 -31.27 8.62 -10.34
CA ARG A 526 -31.50 7.21 -10.02
C ARG A 526 -31.22 6.36 -11.25
N PHE A 527 -30.27 5.45 -11.14
CA PHE A 527 -29.95 4.45 -12.14
C PHE A 527 -30.65 3.15 -11.78
N VAL A 528 -31.52 2.68 -12.67
CA VAL A 528 -32.35 1.49 -12.44
C VAL A 528 -31.75 0.30 -13.16
N PHE A 529 -31.22 -0.64 -12.39
CA PHE A 529 -30.61 -1.87 -12.89
C PHE A 529 -31.59 -3.04 -12.78
N GLN A 530 -31.63 -3.88 -13.82
CA GLN A 530 -32.35 -5.14 -13.80
C GLN A 530 -31.33 -6.28 -13.64
N VAL A 531 -31.18 -6.78 -12.42
CA VAL A 531 -30.24 -7.87 -12.14
C VAL A 531 -30.92 -9.22 -12.43
N PRO A 532 -30.41 -10.01 -13.39
CA PRO A 532 -31.05 -11.25 -13.78
C PRO A 532 -31.05 -12.29 -12.65
N SER A 533 -32.11 -13.09 -12.58
CA SER A 533 -32.30 -14.07 -11.51
C SER A 533 -31.32 -15.23 -11.58
N GLU A 534 -30.92 -15.61 -12.79
CA GLU A 534 -29.95 -16.67 -13.06
C GLU A 534 -28.56 -16.38 -12.50
N LYS A 535 -28.28 -15.13 -12.09
CA LYS A 535 -27.01 -14.73 -11.48
C LYS A 535 -26.94 -14.98 -9.97
N PHE A 536 -28.04 -15.37 -9.33
CA PHE A 536 -28.10 -15.64 -7.89
C PHE A 536 -27.80 -17.13 -7.63
N LEU A 537 -26.51 -17.49 -7.75
CA LEU A 537 -26.00 -18.86 -7.63
C LEU A 537 -25.54 -19.23 -6.21
N THR A 538 -25.87 -18.41 -5.21
CA THR A 538 -25.53 -18.68 -3.80
C THR A 538 -26.74 -18.52 -2.90
N GLU A 539 -26.95 -19.49 -2.02
CA GLU A 539 -27.89 -19.39 -0.90
C GLU A 539 -27.11 -19.11 0.38
N ARG A 540 -27.48 -18.05 1.11
CA ARG A 540 -26.76 -17.62 2.31
C ARG A 540 -27.66 -17.71 3.54
N ALA A 541 -27.21 -18.38 4.58
CA ALA A 541 -27.77 -18.31 5.92
C ALA A 541 -26.94 -17.37 6.81
N VAL A 542 -27.62 -16.68 7.73
CA VAL A 542 -26.96 -15.91 8.80
C VAL A 542 -27.02 -16.73 10.07
N VAL A 543 -25.87 -16.98 10.68
CA VAL A 543 -25.74 -17.74 11.93
C VAL A 543 -25.04 -16.87 12.95
N TYR A 544 -25.65 -16.69 14.12
CA TYR A 544 -25.00 -16.07 15.27
C TYR A 544 -24.54 -17.21 16.17
N THR A 545 -23.24 -17.51 16.19
CA THR A 545 -22.73 -18.66 16.95
C THR A 545 -22.94 -18.53 18.45
N SER A 546 -23.11 -17.29 18.95
CA SER A 546 -23.47 -16.97 20.33
C SER A 546 -24.83 -17.50 20.77
N ASP A 547 -25.69 -17.85 19.82
CA ASP A 547 -27.02 -18.41 20.11
C ASP A 547 -26.94 -19.91 20.44
N PHE A 548 -25.74 -20.50 20.35
CA PHE A 548 -25.49 -21.92 20.55
C PHE A 548 -24.39 -22.15 21.57
N ALA A 549 -24.40 -23.31 22.20
CA ALA A 549 -23.32 -23.72 23.10
C ALA A 549 -22.02 -23.93 22.30
N ASP A 550 -20.90 -23.71 22.96
CA ASP A 550 -19.60 -24.02 22.39
C ASP A 550 -19.47 -25.53 22.11
N GLY A 551 -18.95 -25.89 20.94
CA GLY A 551 -18.89 -27.29 20.52
C GLY A 551 -18.87 -27.53 19.02
N ARG A 552 -18.84 -28.80 18.62
CA ARG A 552 -18.88 -29.21 17.21
C ARG A 552 -20.32 -29.36 16.74
N TYR A 553 -20.62 -28.83 15.56
CA TYR A 553 -21.94 -28.87 14.93
C TYR A 553 -21.84 -29.54 13.56
N ASN A 554 -22.85 -30.30 13.18
CA ASN A 554 -22.98 -30.84 11.84
C ASN A 554 -23.74 -29.84 10.96
N VAL A 555 -23.15 -29.38 9.86
CA VAL A 555 -23.80 -28.48 8.91
C VAL A 555 -23.91 -29.16 7.55
N LYS A 556 -25.14 -29.38 7.11
CA LYS A 556 -25.46 -30.18 5.91
C LYS A 556 -26.30 -29.37 4.92
N ALA A 557 -25.84 -29.27 3.68
CA ALA A 557 -26.59 -28.70 2.57
C ALA A 557 -27.11 -29.82 1.65
N VAL A 558 -28.40 -29.78 1.33
CA VAL A 558 -29.05 -30.67 0.37
C VAL A 558 -29.51 -29.85 -0.84
N ILE A 559 -28.99 -30.16 -2.02
CA ILE A 559 -29.33 -29.51 -3.29
C ILE A 559 -30.17 -30.46 -4.14
N ASN A 560 -31.32 -29.97 -4.64
CA ASN A 560 -32.28 -30.72 -5.46
C ASN A 560 -32.78 -32.04 -4.85
N GLY A 561 -32.62 -32.24 -3.53
CA GLY A 561 -33.11 -33.40 -2.81
C GLY A 561 -32.21 -34.63 -2.84
N SER A 562 -31.14 -34.64 -3.63
CA SER A 562 -30.24 -35.79 -3.78
C SER A 562 -28.77 -35.47 -3.51
N GLU A 563 -28.30 -34.28 -3.84
CA GLU A 563 -26.89 -33.91 -3.69
C GLU A 563 -26.63 -33.35 -2.29
N GLN A 564 -25.66 -33.94 -1.56
CA GLN A 564 -25.37 -33.57 -0.18
C GLN A 564 -23.94 -33.08 -0.02
N TYR A 565 -23.79 -32.01 0.76
CA TYR A 565 -22.50 -31.45 1.18
C TYR A 565 -22.54 -31.25 2.68
N GLU A 566 -21.47 -31.63 3.36
CA GLU A 566 -21.44 -31.65 4.82
C GLU A 566 -20.09 -31.14 5.34
N ALA A 567 -20.15 -30.40 6.44
CA ALA A 567 -19.00 -29.91 7.16
C ALA A 567 -19.29 -29.95 8.65
N ASN A 568 -18.24 -30.15 9.46
CA ASN A 568 -18.36 -30.24 10.92
C ASN A 568 -17.60 -29.08 11.62
N PRO A 569 -18.08 -27.82 11.53
CA PRO A 569 -17.46 -26.68 12.20
C PRO A 569 -17.55 -26.77 13.72
N LYS A 570 -16.71 -25.98 14.39
CA LYS A 570 -16.76 -25.75 15.85
C LYS A 570 -17.21 -24.33 16.13
N PHE A 571 -18.16 -24.15 17.02
CA PHE A 571 -18.55 -22.83 17.51
C PHE A 571 -17.82 -22.56 18.81
N ASP A 572 -17.17 -21.41 18.89
CA ASP A 572 -16.29 -21.02 19.98
C ASP A 572 -16.54 -19.55 20.37
N ASN A 573 -17.32 -19.34 21.43
CA ASN A 573 -17.73 -18.03 21.90
C ASN A 573 -17.16 -17.70 23.28
N THR A 574 -16.40 -18.60 23.89
CA THR A 574 -15.85 -18.43 25.24
C THR A 574 -14.36 -18.17 25.20
N ALA A 575 -13.87 -17.32 26.11
CA ALA A 575 -12.44 -17.07 26.24
C ALA A 575 -11.73 -18.19 27.02
N PRO A 576 -10.42 -18.40 26.80
CA PRO A 576 -9.66 -19.39 27.56
C PRO A 576 -9.76 -19.17 29.07
N GLU A 577 -9.83 -20.25 29.83
CA GLU A 577 -9.84 -20.22 31.30
C GLU A 577 -8.41 -20.06 31.84
N ILE A 578 -8.16 -19.12 32.75
CA ILE A 578 -6.83 -18.90 33.37
C ILE A 578 -6.82 -19.39 34.83
N SER A 579 -5.95 -20.35 35.13
CA SER A 579 -5.70 -20.87 36.48
C SER A 579 -4.36 -20.40 37.02
N ILE A 580 -4.36 -19.58 38.07
CA ILE A 580 -3.14 -19.11 38.78
C ILE A 580 -2.77 -20.17 39.83
N LYS A 581 -1.50 -20.60 39.86
CA LYS A 581 -1.04 -21.71 40.70
C LYS A 581 -0.35 -21.31 42.00
N SER A 582 0.30 -20.14 42.05
CA SER A 582 1.31 -19.88 43.08
C SER A 582 1.18 -18.58 43.88
N LEU A 583 0.26 -17.69 43.52
CA LEU A 583 0.06 -16.39 44.20
C LEU A 583 -1.39 -16.19 44.63
N ALA A 584 -1.60 -15.39 45.68
CA ALA A 584 -2.92 -14.97 46.15
C ALA A 584 -3.07 -13.43 46.14
N GLU A 585 -4.30 -12.97 45.92
CA GLU A 585 -4.62 -11.54 45.79
C GLU A 585 -4.33 -10.78 47.09
N GLY A 586 -3.62 -9.66 46.97
CA GLY A 586 -3.29 -8.74 48.06
C GLY A 586 -2.22 -9.25 49.03
N GLN A 587 -1.77 -10.49 48.91
CA GLN A 587 -0.85 -11.10 49.87
C GLN A 587 0.52 -10.40 49.88
N THR A 588 1.06 -10.17 51.08
CA THR A 588 2.44 -9.69 51.28
C THR A 588 3.38 -10.87 51.40
N TYR A 589 4.45 -10.86 50.61
CA TYR A 589 5.48 -11.87 50.61
C TYR A 589 6.79 -11.30 51.17
N LYS A 590 7.43 -12.06 52.06
CA LYS A 590 8.76 -11.81 52.64
C LYS A 590 9.58 -13.07 52.44
N GLY A 591 10.81 -12.96 51.95
CA GLY A 591 11.62 -14.11 51.51
C GLY A 591 11.24 -14.60 50.11
N THR A 592 11.54 -15.87 49.80
CA THR A 592 11.43 -16.49 48.44
C THR A 592 10.02 -17.01 48.11
N PHE A 593 9.57 -16.83 46.86
CA PHE A 593 8.28 -17.31 46.33
C PHE A 593 8.28 -17.47 44.78
N THR A 594 7.23 -18.05 44.18
CA THR A 594 7.11 -18.31 42.72
C THR A 594 5.84 -17.71 42.12
N ILE A 595 5.87 -17.32 40.85
CA ILE A 595 4.73 -16.84 40.02
C ILE A 595 4.48 -17.84 38.89
N ASP A 596 3.30 -18.45 38.84
CA ASP A 596 2.95 -19.48 37.86
C ASP A 596 1.44 -19.51 37.55
N ALA A 597 1.09 -19.85 36.31
CA ALA A 597 -0.28 -19.95 35.82
C ALA A 597 -0.36 -20.80 34.55
N GLU A 598 -1.54 -21.31 34.25
CA GLU A 598 -1.87 -22.06 33.03
C GLU A 598 -3.16 -21.53 32.39
N SER A 599 -3.32 -21.76 31.09
CA SER A 599 -4.57 -21.47 30.36
C SER A 599 -5.03 -22.67 29.55
N ILE A 600 -6.34 -22.83 29.44
CA ILE A 600 -6.97 -23.91 28.67
C ILE A 600 -8.13 -23.33 27.88
N ASP A 601 -8.16 -23.59 26.57
CA ASP A 601 -9.35 -23.43 25.76
C ASP A 601 -9.98 -24.79 25.43
N ARG A 602 -11.30 -24.92 25.57
CA ARG A 602 -12.01 -26.21 25.47
C ARG A 602 -12.40 -26.57 24.04
N VAL A 603 -12.49 -25.61 23.13
CA VAL A 603 -13.00 -25.82 21.76
C VAL A 603 -11.88 -25.92 20.74
N SER A 604 -11.05 -24.87 20.65
CA SER A 604 -9.89 -24.82 19.78
C SER A 604 -8.75 -25.72 20.28
N LYS A 605 -8.74 -26.08 21.56
CA LYS A 605 -7.65 -26.77 22.27
C LYS A 605 -6.32 -26.01 22.24
N TRP A 606 -6.35 -24.75 21.84
CA TRP A 606 -5.20 -23.88 21.74
C TRP A 606 -5.49 -22.60 22.50
N SER A 607 -4.62 -22.26 23.44
CA SER A 607 -4.64 -20.96 24.10
C SER A 607 -3.22 -20.44 24.21
N SER A 608 -3.06 -19.15 23.92
CA SER A 608 -1.86 -18.44 24.33
C SER A 608 -1.95 -18.07 25.81
N LEU A 609 -0.82 -18.00 26.52
CA LEU A 609 -0.74 -17.45 27.87
C LEU A 609 0.49 -16.56 27.99
N GLN A 610 0.28 -15.34 28.49
CA GLN A 610 1.35 -14.38 28.73
C GLN A 610 1.21 -13.80 30.12
N ALA A 611 2.34 -13.55 30.78
CA ALA A 611 2.40 -12.88 32.07
C ALA A 611 3.32 -11.67 32.04
N ALA A 612 2.88 -10.57 32.66
CA ALA A 612 3.70 -9.39 32.88
C ALA A 612 3.68 -9.01 34.36
N LEU A 613 4.85 -9.00 35.00
CA LEU A 613 5.09 -8.50 36.35
C LEU A 613 5.49 -7.03 36.28
N ASP A 614 4.68 -6.14 36.84
CA ASP A 614 4.84 -4.68 36.82
C ASP A 614 5.09 -4.11 35.41
N GLY A 615 4.36 -4.64 34.44
CA GLY A 615 4.50 -4.28 33.03
C GLY A 615 5.70 -4.91 32.32
N LYS A 616 6.56 -5.67 33.00
CA LYS A 616 7.66 -6.42 32.39
C LYS A 616 7.25 -7.88 32.16
N ARG A 617 7.45 -8.37 30.94
CA ARG A 617 7.15 -9.76 30.60
C ARG A 617 8.01 -10.73 31.42
N ILE A 618 7.40 -11.79 31.92
CA ILE A 618 8.08 -12.88 32.63
C ILE A 618 7.76 -14.23 31.97
N LYS A 619 8.67 -15.19 32.08
CA LYS A 619 8.46 -16.57 31.64
C LYS A 619 7.99 -17.39 32.85
N LEU A 620 6.86 -18.08 32.72
CA LEU A 620 6.30 -18.93 33.77
C LEU A 620 6.89 -20.36 33.70
N PRO A 621 7.10 -21.04 34.85
CA PRO A 621 7.05 -20.50 36.21
C PRO A 621 8.24 -19.56 36.50
N TYR A 622 8.03 -18.52 37.30
CA TYR A 622 9.02 -17.48 37.63
C TYR A 622 9.30 -17.41 39.15
N THR A 623 10.50 -17.78 39.60
CA THR A 623 10.89 -17.75 41.02
C THR A 623 11.61 -16.45 41.41
N THR A 624 11.20 -15.83 42.52
CA THR A 624 11.71 -14.53 43.01
C THR A 624 11.69 -14.41 44.55
N SER A 625 12.02 -13.26 45.12
CA SER A 625 11.99 -13.00 46.57
C SER A 625 11.81 -11.51 46.91
N SER A 626 11.51 -11.18 48.17
CA SER A 626 11.46 -9.77 48.64
C SER A 626 12.81 -9.04 48.55
N GLY A 627 13.94 -9.76 48.57
CA GLY A 627 15.28 -9.19 48.29
C GLY A 627 15.65 -9.14 46.80
N LYS A 628 14.83 -9.70 45.89
CA LYS A 628 15.03 -9.64 44.43
C LYS A 628 14.08 -8.68 43.73
N LEU A 629 12.90 -8.44 44.33
CA LEU A 629 11.92 -7.49 43.82
C LEU A 629 12.05 -6.14 44.51
N LYS A 630 11.68 -5.06 43.81
CA LYS A 630 11.60 -3.73 44.42
C LYS A 630 10.49 -3.73 45.48
N ARG A 631 10.74 -3.18 46.66
CA ARG A 631 9.71 -3.02 47.70
C ARG A 631 8.37 -2.46 47.18
N GLY A 632 7.27 -2.92 47.78
CA GLY A 632 5.95 -2.33 47.61
C GLY A 632 4.95 -3.23 46.88
N LYS A 633 3.94 -2.60 46.28
CA LYS A 633 2.88 -3.30 45.53
C LYS A 633 3.41 -3.72 44.17
N HIS A 634 3.08 -4.95 43.82
CA HIS A 634 3.31 -5.53 42.51
C HIS A 634 2.01 -5.96 41.89
N SER A 635 1.98 -5.95 40.56
CA SER A 635 0.86 -6.47 39.79
C SER A 635 1.41 -7.46 38.78
N VAL A 636 0.84 -8.66 38.74
CA VAL A 636 1.02 -9.57 37.63
C VAL A 636 -0.27 -9.65 36.81
N ILE A 637 -0.16 -9.41 35.50
CA ILE A 637 -1.30 -9.53 34.58
C ILE A 637 -1.07 -10.78 33.73
N PHE A 638 -2.01 -11.72 33.81
CA PHE A 638 -2.11 -12.88 32.94
C PHE A 638 -3.10 -12.58 31.82
N THR A 639 -2.70 -12.76 30.57
CA THR A 639 -3.57 -12.60 29.39
C THR A 639 -3.53 -13.88 28.58
N ALA A 640 -4.71 -14.43 28.28
CA ALA A 640 -4.87 -15.59 27.41
C ALA A 640 -5.83 -15.28 26.27
N SER A 641 -5.54 -15.84 25.10
CA SER A 641 -6.37 -15.69 23.89
C SER A 641 -6.45 -17.02 23.14
N ASP A 642 -7.60 -17.32 22.55
CA ASP A 642 -7.83 -18.49 21.71
C ASP A 642 -7.62 -18.22 20.21
N ALA A 643 -7.93 -19.22 19.38
CA ALA A 643 -7.74 -19.19 17.93
C ALA A 643 -8.73 -18.27 17.17
N VAL A 644 -9.87 -17.92 17.77
CA VAL A 644 -10.92 -17.07 17.15
C VAL A 644 -10.98 -15.66 17.75
N GLY A 645 -10.09 -15.37 18.69
CA GLY A 645 -9.86 -14.04 19.25
C GLY A 645 -10.66 -13.74 20.51
N ASN A 646 -11.24 -14.74 21.19
CA ASN A 646 -11.76 -14.51 22.53
C ASN A 646 -10.58 -14.35 23.49
N VAL A 647 -10.67 -13.37 24.40
CA VAL A 647 -9.57 -12.97 25.29
C VAL A 647 -10.04 -12.98 26.73
N SER A 648 -9.25 -13.58 27.61
CA SER A 648 -9.40 -13.46 29.05
C SER A 648 -8.18 -12.78 29.67
N ARG A 649 -8.43 -11.98 30.70
CA ARG A 649 -7.39 -11.33 31.49
C ARG A 649 -7.65 -11.57 32.96
N LYS A 650 -6.59 -11.90 33.68
CA LYS A 650 -6.60 -12.04 35.13
C LYS A 650 -5.45 -11.24 35.69
N THR A 651 -5.78 -10.16 36.40
CA THR A 651 -4.80 -9.38 37.15
C THR A 651 -4.76 -9.91 38.56
N LEU A 652 -3.56 -10.07 39.11
CA LEU A 652 -3.34 -10.39 40.50
C LEU A 652 -2.38 -9.38 41.11
N HIS A 653 -2.74 -8.82 42.26
CA HIS A 653 -1.88 -7.92 43.00
C HIS A 653 -1.25 -8.65 44.18
N PHE A 654 0.00 -8.35 44.48
CA PHE A 654 0.69 -8.81 45.69
C PHE A 654 1.63 -7.72 46.18
N GLN A 655 2.24 -7.91 47.35
CA GLN A 655 3.20 -6.94 47.89
C GLN A 655 4.48 -7.64 48.32
N VAL A 656 5.61 -6.95 48.23
CA VAL A 656 6.84 -7.37 48.91
C VAL A 656 7.32 -6.29 49.87
N VAL A 657 7.88 -6.73 50.99
CA VAL A 657 8.47 -5.84 51.99
C VAL A 657 9.79 -5.24 51.49
N ASN A 658 10.24 -4.14 52.10
CA ASN A 658 11.56 -3.58 51.83
C ASN A 658 12.60 -4.24 52.71
N GLU A 659 13.38 -5.15 52.14
CA GLU A 659 14.34 -5.93 52.91
C GLU A 659 15.75 -5.29 52.91
N ASP A 660 16.10 -4.39 51.99
CA ASP A 660 17.51 -3.95 51.89
C ASP A 660 17.94 -2.96 52.99
N PRO A 661 19.02 -3.24 53.75
CA PRO A 661 19.66 -2.28 54.63
C PRO A 661 20.19 -1.06 53.86
N ILE A 662 20.30 0.08 54.54
CA ILE A 662 20.76 1.35 53.97
C ILE A 662 22.06 1.76 54.64
N ILE A 663 23.11 1.97 53.84
CA ILE A 663 24.39 2.56 54.26
C ILE A 663 24.34 4.05 53.92
N LYS A 664 24.52 4.94 54.91
CA LYS A 664 24.51 6.38 54.70
C LYS A 664 25.93 6.92 54.50
N ASP A 665 26.09 7.93 53.63
CA ASP A 665 27.37 8.58 53.27
C ASP A 665 28.04 9.37 54.40
N THR A 666 27.57 9.21 55.64
CA THR A 666 28.30 9.67 56.82
C THR A 666 29.43 8.69 57.10
N VAL A 667 30.47 8.76 56.26
CA VAL A 667 31.67 7.94 56.31
C VAL A 667 32.82 8.71 56.99
N PHE A 668 33.56 8.02 57.84
CA PHE A 668 34.80 8.53 58.43
C PHE A 668 35.89 7.46 58.34
N PRO A 669 37.12 7.78 57.87
CA PRO A 669 37.51 9.04 57.22
C PRO A 669 36.73 9.32 55.93
N ARG A 670 36.70 10.58 55.46
CA ARG A 670 36.03 10.92 54.19
C ARG A 670 36.79 10.32 53.01
N ASN A 671 36.08 9.93 51.95
CA ASN A 671 36.70 9.37 50.75
C ASN A 671 37.68 10.37 50.10
N ASN A 672 38.86 9.88 49.69
CA ASN A 672 40.02 10.63 49.19
C ASN A 672 40.56 11.70 50.15
N SER A 673 40.33 11.56 51.45
CA SER A 673 40.99 12.43 52.44
C SER A 673 42.48 12.13 52.54
N SER A 674 43.27 13.18 52.74
CA SER A 674 44.71 13.11 53.02
C SER A 674 44.97 13.46 54.48
N ASP A 675 46.18 13.18 54.96
CA ASP A 675 46.64 13.54 56.31
C ASP A 675 45.80 12.93 57.44
N VAL A 676 45.30 11.69 57.24
CA VAL A 676 44.57 10.95 58.28
C VAL A 676 45.56 10.46 59.36
N PRO A 677 45.27 10.68 60.67
CA PRO A 677 46.15 10.23 61.75
C PRO A 677 46.39 8.72 61.73
N LEU A 678 47.59 8.31 62.18
CA LEU A 678 48.00 6.90 62.22
C LEU A 678 47.12 6.01 63.13
N ASP A 679 46.41 6.61 64.08
CA ASP A 679 45.35 5.99 64.89
C ASP A 679 44.02 6.70 64.65
N SER A 680 42.99 5.98 64.19
CA SER A 680 41.71 6.53 63.75
C SER A 680 40.57 5.52 63.91
N ASN A 681 39.37 5.83 63.40
CA ASN A 681 38.23 4.92 63.35
C ASN A 681 37.69 4.81 61.92
N LEU A 682 37.15 3.65 61.55
CA LEU A 682 36.26 3.52 60.41
C LEU A 682 34.82 3.50 60.92
N SER A 683 33.97 4.39 60.41
CA SER A 683 32.56 4.37 60.80
C SER A 683 31.63 4.68 59.64
N VAL A 684 30.44 4.06 59.70
CA VAL A 684 29.35 4.30 58.76
C VAL A 684 28.02 4.25 59.50
N LYS A 685 27.01 4.99 59.05
CA LYS A 685 25.66 4.92 59.63
C LYS A 685 24.80 3.94 58.84
N VAL A 686 24.19 2.97 59.52
CA VAL A 686 23.38 1.90 58.91
C VAL A 686 21.91 2.00 59.31
N ASN A 687 20.98 1.56 58.46
CA ASN A 687 19.55 1.59 58.73
C ASN A 687 18.80 0.49 57.98
N ASP A 688 18.08 -0.37 58.70
CA ASP A 688 17.18 -1.37 58.13
C ASP A 688 15.72 -0.88 58.06
N PRO A 689 15.01 -1.06 56.92
CA PRO A 689 13.64 -0.61 56.73
C PRO A 689 12.57 -1.43 57.47
N THR A 690 12.76 -2.73 57.67
CA THR A 690 11.88 -3.61 58.47
C THR A 690 12.25 -3.63 59.95
N ARG A 691 13.24 -2.81 60.34
CA ARG A 691 13.83 -2.72 61.69
C ARG A 691 14.46 -4.03 62.14
N ASP A 692 14.85 -4.84 61.18
CA ASP A 692 15.68 -5.99 61.45
C ASP A 692 17.06 -5.49 61.93
N ASN A 693 17.66 -6.24 62.87
CA ASN A 693 19.03 -5.96 63.26
C ASN A 693 19.94 -6.30 62.09
N VAL A 694 20.95 -5.48 61.86
CA VAL A 694 21.91 -5.70 60.78
C VAL A 694 23.28 -6.00 61.36
N ASN A 695 24.05 -6.73 60.58
CA ASN A 695 25.46 -6.97 60.86
C ASN A 695 26.28 -6.13 59.88
N ALA A 696 27.18 -5.29 60.39
CA ALA A 696 28.04 -4.44 59.60
C ALA A 696 29.50 -4.90 59.73
N ILE A 697 30.12 -5.28 58.61
CA ILE A 697 31.48 -5.80 58.61
C ILE A 697 32.36 -4.89 57.77
N PHE A 698 33.45 -4.41 58.37
CA PHE A 698 34.44 -3.54 57.74
C PHE A 698 35.59 -4.37 57.23
N TYR A 699 35.98 -4.08 55.99
CA TYR A 699 36.96 -4.87 55.26
C TYR A 699 37.97 -3.96 54.58
N ARG A 700 39.20 -4.46 54.46
CA ARG A 700 40.18 -3.87 53.56
C ARG A 700 39.77 -4.08 52.10
N ALA A 701 40.16 -3.17 51.23
CA ALA A 701 40.09 -3.33 49.80
C ALA A 701 41.43 -2.94 49.17
N ASP A 702 41.58 -3.19 47.87
CA ASP A 702 42.67 -2.70 47.04
C ASP A 702 42.09 -2.26 45.68
N ARG A 703 42.77 -1.38 44.95
CA ARG A 703 42.39 -0.96 43.60
C ARG A 703 43.61 -0.98 42.69
N TYR A 704 43.46 -1.63 41.53
CA TYR A 704 44.48 -1.71 40.49
C TYR A 704 44.00 -0.99 39.24
N ASP A 705 44.70 0.06 38.82
CA ASP A 705 44.43 0.83 37.60
C ASP A 705 45.75 1.35 37.01
N TYR A 706 45.67 2.08 35.89
CA TYR A 706 46.84 2.64 35.19
C TYR A 706 47.44 3.90 35.86
N THR A 707 47.02 4.29 37.07
CA THR A 707 47.63 5.42 37.80
C THR A 707 49.05 5.08 38.30
N LYS A 708 49.34 3.79 38.54
CA LYS A 708 50.67 3.27 38.86
C LYS A 708 51.36 2.75 37.58
N LYS A 709 52.44 3.42 37.16
CA LYS A 709 53.17 3.09 35.92
C LYS A 709 53.72 1.65 35.94
N GLY A 710 53.60 0.97 34.80
CA GLY A 710 54.25 -0.34 34.55
C GLY A 710 53.60 -1.55 35.23
N HIS A 711 52.49 -1.37 35.93
CA HIS A 711 51.88 -2.44 36.73
C HIS A 711 50.95 -3.35 35.90
N ILE A 712 50.14 -2.80 34.99
CA ILE A 712 49.22 -3.57 34.14
C ILE A 712 49.81 -3.73 32.73
N LYS A 713 49.88 -4.97 32.22
CA LYS A 713 50.26 -5.23 30.83
C LYS A 713 49.01 -5.25 29.96
N GLY A 714 49.05 -4.58 28.82
CA GLY A 714 47.94 -4.58 27.86
C GLY A 714 48.40 -5.05 26.49
N PHE A 715 47.47 -5.62 25.72
CA PHE A 715 47.69 -6.17 24.38
C PHE A 715 46.52 -5.80 23.48
N SER A 716 46.76 -5.75 22.18
CA SER A 716 45.71 -5.58 21.18
C SER A 716 45.91 -6.53 20.00
N ASN A 717 44.80 -6.99 19.42
CA ASN A 717 44.82 -7.85 18.23
C ASN A 717 43.43 -7.88 17.55
N ILE A 718 43.33 -8.65 16.46
CA ILE A 718 42.12 -8.96 15.72
C ILE A 718 41.91 -10.48 15.78
N ALA A 719 40.84 -10.93 16.42
CA ALA A 719 40.49 -12.35 16.49
C ALA A 719 39.64 -12.80 15.29
N ASP A 720 39.67 -14.08 14.93
CA ASP A 720 38.75 -14.68 13.95
C ASP A 720 37.32 -14.84 14.50
N ARG A 721 37.18 -14.84 15.84
CA ARG A 721 35.93 -15.05 16.59
C ARG A 721 35.90 -14.24 17.89
N GLU A 722 34.73 -14.17 18.51
CA GLU A 722 34.57 -13.61 19.84
C GLU A 722 33.92 -14.63 20.80
N PRO A 723 34.49 -14.84 22.00
CA PRO A 723 35.86 -14.49 22.35
C PRO A 723 36.87 -15.44 21.66
N PRO A 724 38.16 -15.07 21.53
CA PRO A 724 39.23 -15.99 21.10
C PRO A 724 39.19 -17.34 21.85
N LEU A 725 39.66 -18.44 21.25
CA LEU A 725 39.70 -19.72 21.99
C LEU A 725 40.87 -19.80 22.97
N GLU A 726 41.97 -19.15 22.64
CA GLU A 726 43.22 -19.17 23.40
C GLU A 726 43.29 -17.95 24.33
N LEU A 727 44.02 -18.09 25.44
CA LEU A 727 44.24 -16.98 26.36
C LEU A 727 45.10 -15.89 25.71
N GLU A 728 46.14 -16.32 24.99
CA GLU A 728 47.05 -15.47 24.24
C GLU A 728 46.95 -15.88 22.78
N ALA A 729 46.32 -15.05 21.95
CA ALA A 729 46.17 -15.40 20.54
C ALA A 729 47.47 -15.14 19.75
N ALA A 730 47.75 -15.99 18.77
CA ALA A 730 48.88 -15.77 17.86
C ALA A 730 48.79 -14.38 17.19
N GLY A 731 49.90 -13.63 17.24
CA GLY A 731 50.00 -12.29 16.64
C GLY A 731 49.55 -11.13 17.51
N GLU A 732 49.28 -11.33 18.81
CA GLU A 732 49.02 -10.24 19.75
C GLU A 732 50.19 -9.24 19.82
N ALA A 733 49.87 -7.94 19.85
CA ALA A 733 50.84 -6.86 20.03
C ALA A 733 50.68 -6.23 21.42
N GLU A 734 51.76 -6.22 22.21
CA GLU A 734 51.82 -5.54 23.52
C GLU A 734 51.74 -4.02 23.34
N LEU A 735 50.98 -3.35 24.21
CA LEU A 735 50.79 -1.90 24.20
C LEU A 735 52.07 -1.17 24.61
N ARG A 736 52.39 -0.08 23.92
CA ARG A 736 53.51 0.81 24.28
C ARG A 736 53.16 1.65 25.51
N GLU A 737 54.17 2.16 26.22
CA GLU A 737 53.97 2.96 27.45
C GLU A 737 53.08 4.20 27.22
N LEU A 738 53.24 4.89 26.08
CA LEU A 738 52.40 6.02 25.68
C LEU A 738 50.94 5.63 25.40
N GLU A 739 50.66 4.37 25.05
CA GLU A 739 49.31 3.86 24.81
C GLU A 739 48.63 3.47 26.12
N GLY A 740 49.38 2.91 27.07
CA GLY A 740 48.86 2.58 28.41
C GLY A 740 48.57 3.82 29.27
N SER A 741 49.33 4.91 29.12
CA SER A 741 49.11 6.15 29.91
C SER A 741 47.74 6.80 29.68
N LYS A 742 47.15 6.56 28.51
CA LYS A 742 45.79 6.97 28.13
C LYS A 742 44.70 6.39 29.03
N LEU A 743 44.96 5.27 29.69
CA LEU A 743 43.99 4.55 30.51
C LEU A 743 43.96 4.99 31.99
N SER A 744 44.76 5.99 32.35
CA SER A 744 45.06 6.34 33.76
C SER A 744 44.02 7.23 34.43
N LYS A 745 43.15 7.90 33.65
CA LYS A 745 42.13 8.82 34.14
C LYS A 745 41.04 9.00 33.09
N LEU A 746 39.84 9.37 33.54
CA LEU A 746 38.72 9.70 32.67
C LEU A 746 38.91 11.11 32.09
N ASP A 747 39.62 11.21 30.96
CA ASP A 747 39.90 12.49 30.27
C ASP A 747 39.54 12.49 28.78
N HIS A 748 38.87 11.44 28.30
CA HIS A 748 38.46 11.25 26.90
C HIS A 748 39.64 11.08 25.92
N ASN A 749 40.79 10.58 26.37
CA ASN A 749 41.94 10.27 25.53
C ASN A 749 42.06 8.76 25.32
N TYR A 750 41.50 8.23 24.23
CA TYR A 750 41.26 6.78 24.11
C TYR A 750 42.45 5.96 23.57
N LEU A 751 42.54 4.73 24.07
CA LEU A 751 43.20 3.60 23.41
C LEU A 751 42.26 2.99 22.36
N LEU A 752 42.70 2.95 21.09
CA LEU A 752 41.88 2.52 19.95
C LEU A 752 42.37 1.21 19.32
N THR A 753 41.46 0.26 19.10
CA THR A 753 41.69 -0.93 18.28
C THR A 753 40.57 -1.05 17.26
N LYS A 754 40.89 -1.02 15.97
CA LYS A 754 39.91 -0.98 14.87
C LYS A 754 40.08 -2.15 13.91
N SER A 755 38.99 -2.66 13.35
CA SER A 755 39.07 -3.63 12.26
C SER A 755 37.86 -3.61 11.32
N ASN A 756 38.09 -4.05 10.08
CA ASN A 756 37.07 -4.31 9.06
C ASN A 756 36.87 -5.83 8.80
N HIS A 757 37.57 -6.68 9.56
CA HIS A 757 37.51 -8.14 9.49
C HIS A 757 37.82 -8.72 10.88
N GLY A 758 37.36 -9.93 11.20
CA GLY A 758 37.56 -10.47 12.53
C GLY A 758 36.96 -9.58 13.64
N PHE A 759 37.44 -9.67 14.86
CA PHE A 759 36.89 -9.02 16.04
C PHE A 759 38.02 -8.32 16.81
N PRO A 760 38.12 -6.98 16.74
CA PRO A 760 39.17 -6.25 17.43
C PRO A 760 38.94 -6.32 18.94
N TYR A 761 40.02 -6.55 19.68
CA TYR A 761 39.97 -6.59 21.14
C TYR A 761 41.18 -5.93 21.78
N GLN A 762 41.02 -5.61 23.06
CA GLN A 762 42.09 -5.20 23.97
C GLN A 762 42.12 -6.19 25.14
N ARG A 763 43.26 -6.82 25.38
CA ARG A 763 43.47 -7.78 26.47
C ARG A 763 44.36 -7.14 27.54
N PHE A 764 44.05 -7.36 28.81
CA PHE A 764 44.80 -6.81 29.94
C PHE A 764 45.14 -7.90 30.93
N ASP A 765 46.41 -7.96 31.32
CA ASP A 765 46.91 -8.76 32.42
C ASP A 765 47.11 -7.85 33.63
N ILE A 766 46.17 -7.96 34.57
CA ILE A 766 46.14 -7.15 35.79
C ILE A 766 46.74 -7.99 36.92
N PRO A 767 47.95 -7.67 37.43
CA PRO A 767 48.48 -8.33 38.60
C PRO A 767 47.75 -7.89 39.87
N ILE A 768 47.63 -8.82 40.81
CA ILE A 768 47.06 -8.63 42.14
C ILE A 768 48.15 -8.99 43.16
N ASP A 769 48.25 -8.25 44.25
CA ASP A 769 49.25 -8.52 45.30
C ASP A 769 49.04 -9.90 45.98
N ASP A 770 50.07 -10.37 46.70
CA ASP A 770 50.33 -11.72 47.26
C ASP A 770 49.26 -12.32 48.22
N HIS A 771 48.01 -11.86 48.17
CA HIS A 771 46.93 -12.16 49.12
C HIS A 771 45.63 -12.63 48.44
N ILE A 772 45.73 -13.44 47.38
CA ILE A 772 44.55 -14.03 46.69
C ILE A 772 43.58 -14.73 47.66
N SER A 773 44.10 -15.43 48.68
CA SER A 773 43.29 -16.14 49.68
C SER A 773 42.30 -15.20 50.39
N LYS A 774 42.67 -13.92 50.50
CA LYS A 774 41.92 -12.87 51.17
C LYS A 774 40.99 -12.13 50.24
N VAL A 775 41.00 -12.34 48.93
CA VAL A 775 40.02 -11.72 48.03
C VAL A 775 38.61 -12.27 48.33
N SER A 776 37.67 -11.38 48.66
CA SER A 776 36.26 -11.69 48.85
C SER A 776 35.52 -11.58 47.53
N GLU A 777 35.73 -10.46 46.84
CA GLU A 777 35.12 -10.12 45.57
C GLU A 777 36.11 -9.26 44.79
N ALA A 778 36.16 -9.39 43.47
CA ALA A 778 36.85 -8.42 42.64
C ALA A 778 35.87 -7.89 41.60
N GLU A 779 35.86 -6.59 41.35
CA GLU A 779 34.98 -5.93 40.40
C GLU A 779 35.83 -5.22 39.35
N LEU A 780 35.61 -5.56 38.09
CA LEU A 780 36.15 -4.80 36.97
C LEU A 780 35.26 -3.61 36.69
N GLU A 781 35.90 -2.49 36.38
CA GLU A 781 35.25 -1.29 35.87
C GLU A 781 35.98 -0.81 34.62
N TRP A 782 35.25 -0.68 33.53
CA TRP A 782 35.74 -0.20 32.24
C TRP A 782 34.87 0.96 31.77
N THR A 783 35.47 2.00 31.21
CA THR A 783 34.75 3.11 30.57
C THR A 783 35.30 3.39 29.18
N GLY A 784 34.41 3.57 28.22
CA GLY A 784 34.75 3.82 26.82
C GLY A 784 33.54 3.71 25.91
N HIS A 785 33.78 3.53 24.61
CA HIS A 785 32.72 3.46 23.58
C HIS A 785 33.12 2.61 22.36
N SER A 786 32.18 2.48 21.42
CA SER A 786 32.40 1.92 20.07
C SER A 786 31.66 2.78 19.03
N TYR A 787 31.29 2.26 17.86
CA TYR A 787 30.42 2.96 16.93
C TYR A 787 28.95 2.92 17.39
N SER A 788 28.14 3.80 16.82
CA SER A 788 26.72 3.93 17.15
C SER A 788 25.98 2.58 16.98
N GLY A 789 25.28 2.14 18.03
CA GLY A 789 24.54 0.87 18.04
C GLY A 789 25.39 -0.41 18.18
N ARG A 790 26.72 -0.32 18.29
CA ARG A 790 27.60 -1.48 18.52
C ARG A 790 27.57 -1.92 19.98
N ARG A 791 27.70 -3.23 20.23
CA ARG A 791 27.86 -3.80 21.58
C ARG A 791 29.34 -3.94 21.92
N VAL A 792 29.76 -3.44 23.07
CA VAL A 792 31.06 -3.75 23.67
C VAL A 792 30.84 -4.71 24.83
N THR A 793 31.61 -5.80 24.88
CA THR A 793 31.55 -6.81 25.91
C THR A 793 32.86 -6.88 26.69
N MET A 794 32.77 -6.96 28.01
CA MET A 794 33.90 -7.22 28.91
C MET A 794 33.91 -8.69 29.29
N TYR A 795 35.03 -9.38 29.09
CA TYR A 795 35.26 -10.79 29.43
C TYR A 795 36.39 -10.93 30.45
N ALA A 796 36.40 -12.07 31.16
CA ALA A 796 37.58 -12.55 31.88
C ALA A 796 37.89 -14.02 31.56
N TRP A 797 39.16 -14.41 31.65
CA TRP A 797 39.58 -15.78 31.34
C TRP A 797 39.22 -16.74 32.48
N ASN A 798 38.36 -17.72 32.20
CA ASN A 798 38.01 -18.77 33.13
C ASN A 798 39.06 -19.90 33.09
N HIS A 799 39.90 -19.95 34.11
CA HIS A 799 40.98 -20.92 34.29
C HIS A 799 40.52 -22.35 34.56
N LYS A 800 39.25 -22.58 34.94
CA LYS A 800 38.70 -23.94 35.11
C LYS A 800 38.24 -24.53 33.80
N ARG A 801 37.74 -23.69 32.89
CA ARG A 801 37.17 -24.09 31.60
C ARG A 801 38.11 -23.82 30.44
N TYR A 802 39.23 -23.15 30.70
CA TYR A 802 40.22 -22.71 29.72
C TYR A 802 39.56 -21.96 28.56
N LYS A 803 38.73 -20.95 28.89
CA LYS A 803 38.04 -20.09 27.92
C LYS A 803 37.70 -18.72 28.50
N TRP A 804 37.49 -17.73 27.66
CA TRP A 804 36.91 -16.44 28.05
C TRP A 804 35.41 -16.55 28.38
N GLU A 805 34.96 -15.89 29.45
CA GLU A 805 33.54 -15.78 29.82
C GLU A 805 33.11 -14.30 29.90
N ALA A 806 31.97 -13.97 29.27
CA ALA A 806 31.42 -12.61 29.21
C ALA A 806 30.86 -12.18 30.58
N LEU A 807 31.12 -10.93 30.96
CA LEU A 807 30.79 -10.39 32.29
C LEU A 807 29.81 -9.21 32.26
N ALA A 808 29.98 -8.26 31.33
CA ALA A 808 29.11 -7.10 31.16
C ALA A 808 29.13 -6.58 29.72
N TYR A 809 28.12 -5.82 29.30
CA TYR A 809 28.06 -5.20 27.98
C TYR A 809 27.32 -3.86 27.97
N GLY A 810 27.57 -3.04 26.95
CA GLY A 810 26.93 -1.75 26.72
C GLY A 810 26.96 -1.35 25.25
N TYR A 811 26.29 -0.25 24.89
CA TYR A 811 26.12 0.15 23.50
C TYR A 811 26.38 1.63 23.25
N GLY A 812 26.91 1.94 22.07
CA GLY A 812 26.86 3.28 21.49
C GLY A 812 28.21 3.95 21.25
N ASP A 813 28.09 5.16 20.70
CA ASP A 813 29.15 6.08 20.30
C ASP A 813 29.44 7.18 21.32
N LYS A 814 28.81 7.09 22.49
CA LYS A 814 29.08 7.91 23.67
C LYS A 814 29.69 7.02 24.74
N ASP A 815 30.48 7.61 25.62
CA ASP A 815 31.07 6.85 26.73
C ASP A 815 30.01 6.25 27.64
N PHE A 816 30.21 4.99 27.98
CA PHE A 816 29.46 4.27 29.00
C PHE A 816 30.41 3.45 29.87
N THR A 817 29.95 3.13 31.08
CA THR A 817 30.71 2.36 32.06
C THR A 817 30.15 0.93 32.16
N LEU A 818 31.04 -0.04 32.06
CA LEU A 818 30.77 -1.45 32.36
C LEU A 818 31.35 -1.79 33.72
N LYS A 819 30.56 -2.46 34.57
CA LYS A 819 31.02 -3.02 35.85
C LYS A 819 30.70 -4.49 35.92
N ALA A 820 31.63 -5.31 36.42
CA ALA A 820 31.35 -6.72 36.66
C ALA A 820 32.15 -7.33 37.80
N VAL A 821 31.45 -8.10 38.62
CA VAL A 821 32.02 -8.89 39.72
C VAL A 821 32.60 -10.21 39.21
N LEU A 822 33.80 -10.56 39.67
CA LEU A 822 34.60 -11.72 39.30
C LEU A 822 34.53 -12.81 40.37
N ASP A 823 34.24 -14.04 39.93
CA ASP A 823 34.45 -15.26 40.71
C ASP A 823 35.95 -15.58 40.79
N LYS A 824 36.54 -15.38 41.98
CA LYS A 824 37.97 -15.58 42.23
C LYS A 824 38.49 -16.97 41.81
N ASN A 825 37.68 -18.03 41.96
CA ASN A 825 38.11 -19.39 41.66
C ASN A 825 38.16 -19.68 40.16
N LYS A 826 37.54 -18.82 39.35
CA LYS A 826 37.50 -18.94 37.89
C LYS A 826 38.49 -18.00 37.25
N TYR A 827 38.55 -16.75 37.69
CA TYR A 827 39.20 -15.68 36.94
C TYR A 827 40.54 -15.21 37.52
N ILE A 828 40.89 -15.62 38.74
CA ILE A 828 42.17 -15.28 39.36
C ILE A 828 43.05 -16.53 39.39
N LYS A 829 44.20 -16.49 38.71
CA LYS A 829 45.23 -17.54 38.77
C LYS A 829 46.60 -16.91 38.64
N ASP A 830 47.60 -17.46 39.33
CA ASP A 830 48.99 -16.99 39.28
C ASP A 830 49.12 -15.49 39.56
N GLN A 831 48.33 -15.00 40.52
CA GLN A 831 48.27 -13.59 40.96
C GLN A 831 47.86 -12.61 39.86
N LYS A 832 47.07 -13.06 38.88
CA LYS A 832 46.62 -12.23 37.78
C LYS A 832 45.15 -12.44 37.46
N VAL A 833 44.52 -11.38 36.95
CA VAL A 833 43.25 -11.41 36.23
C VAL A 833 43.53 -11.06 34.78
N GLN A 834 43.09 -11.91 33.87
CA GLN A 834 43.12 -11.62 32.43
C GLN A 834 41.74 -11.12 32.01
N VAL A 835 41.70 -9.91 31.47
CA VAL A 835 40.50 -9.21 31.02
C VAL A 835 40.57 -9.02 29.51
N LEU A 836 39.45 -9.13 28.82
CA LEU A 836 39.34 -8.87 27.38
C LEU A 836 38.15 -7.96 27.13
N ILE A 837 38.38 -6.83 26.46
CA ILE A 837 37.32 -5.92 25.99
C ILE A 837 37.19 -6.09 24.49
N GLN A 838 36.01 -6.46 24.01
CA GLN A 838 35.80 -6.80 22.61
C GLN A 838 34.47 -6.22 22.07
N ASP A 839 34.48 -5.86 20.79
CA ASP A 839 33.32 -5.36 20.06
C ASP A 839 32.56 -6.51 19.36
N LEU A 840 31.29 -6.72 19.75
CA LEU A 840 30.49 -7.89 19.41
C LEU A 840 29.41 -7.69 18.34
N PRO A 841 29.28 -8.66 17.43
CA PRO A 841 28.04 -9.24 16.90
C PRO A 841 27.74 -10.66 17.45
N GLU A 842 26.51 -10.95 17.87
CA GLU A 842 26.18 -12.08 18.78
C GLU A 842 26.48 -13.51 18.27
N ALA A 843 26.65 -13.73 16.97
CA ALA A 843 27.32 -14.90 16.39
C ALA A 843 27.50 -14.66 14.89
N VAL A 844 28.72 -14.34 14.44
CA VAL A 844 28.96 -14.05 13.01
C VAL A 844 28.72 -15.29 12.18
N ASN A 845 27.92 -15.12 11.12
CA ASN A 845 27.51 -16.15 10.19
C ASN A 845 26.63 -17.27 10.76
N GLN A 846 25.99 -17.07 11.92
CA GLN A 846 24.95 -17.99 12.38
C GLN A 846 23.76 -17.99 11.42
N ASN A 847 23.15 -19.15 11.22
CA ASN A 847 21.93 -19.28 10.42
C ASN A 847 20.75 -18.58 11.09
N PHE A 848 19.89 -17.96 10.30
CA PHE A 848 18.67 -17.31 10.78
C PHE A 848 17.57 -17.36 9.73
N THR A 849 16.31 -17.20 10.18
CA THR A 849 15.13 -17.22 9.29
C THR A 849 14.34 -15.93 9.41
N LEU A 850 13.90 -15.38 8.27
CA LEU A 850 12.86 -14.35 8.21
C LEU A 850 11.58 -14.96 7.61
N ILE A 851 10.42 -14.59 8.14
CA ILE A 851 9.11 -15.00 7.60
C ILE A 851 8.60 -13.88 6.69
N TRP A 852 8.11 -14.22 5.51
CA TRP A 852 7.55 -13.28 4.55
C TRP A 852 6.14 -13.71 4.15
N MET A 853 5.18 -12.81 4.35
CA MET A 853 3.79 -12.96 3.92
C MET A 853 3.39 -11.79 3.01
N SER A 854 2.38 -11.99 2.16
CA SER A 854 1.85 -10.96 1.27
C SER A 854 0.36 -11.21 1.04
N ASP A 855 -0.37 -10.17 0.62
CA ASP A 855 -1.69 -10.27 0.01
C ASP A 855 -2.67 -11.10 0.87
N THR A 856 -2.89 -10.61 2.09
CA THR A 856 -3.74 -11.26 3.10
C THR A 856 -5.20 -10.80 3.03
N GLN A 857 -5.58 -10.05 1.99
CA GLN A 857 -6.85 -9.36 1.92
C GLN A 857 -8.07 -10.27 2.08
N TYR A 858 -8.00 -11.50 1.56
CA TYR A 858 -9.07 -12.47 1.69
C TYR A 858 -9.11 -13.12 3.07
N TYR A 859 -8.00 -13.15 3.80
CA TYR A 859 -7.97 -13.51 5.22
C TYR A 859 -8.41 -12.35 6.12
N SER A 860 -8.57 -11.14 5.60
CA SER A 860 -9.25 -10.05 6.31
C SER A 860 -10.73 -9.99 5.96
N SER A 861 -11.13 -10.52 4.80
CA SER A 861 -12.51 -10.49 4.29
C SER A 861 -13.25 -11.82 4.44
N THR A 862 -12.98 -12.78 3.54
CA THR A 862 -13.82 -13.96 3.30
C THR A 862 -13.43 -15.16 4.16
N PHE A 863 -12.14 -15.30 4.48
CA PHE A 863 -11.57 -16.40 5.26
C PHE A 863 -10.85 -15.91 6.52
N PRO A 864 -11.55 -15.16 7.41
CA PRO A 864 -10.92 -14.44 8.52
C PRO A 864 -10.28 -15.31 9.61
N PHE A 865 -10.47 -16.63 9.54
CA PHE A 865 -9.88 -17.60 10.47
C PHE A 865 -8.43 -17.96 10.11
N ILE A 866 -7.97 -17.74 8.88
CA ILE A 866 -6.61 -18.12 8.43
C ILE A 866 -5.55 -17.12 8.95
N PHE A 867 -5.86 -15.82 8.92
CA PHE A 867 -4.91 -14.78 9.31
C PHE A 867 -4.36 -14.96 10.75
N PRO A 868 -5.20 -15.16 11.79
CA PRO A 868 -4.68 -15.36 13.14
C PRO A 868 -3.85 -16.65 13.27
N ILE A 869 -4.10 -17.69 12.46
CA ILE A 869 -3.27 -18.92 12.47
C ILE A 869 -1.86 -18.61 11.97
N MET A 870 -1.74 -17.84 10.88
CA MET A 870 -0.45 -17.43 10.32
C MET A 870 0.38 -16.62 11.32
N THR A 871 -0.22 -15.60 11.94
CA THR A 871 0.49 -14.69 12.85
C THR A 871 0.84 -15.36 14.19
N ASN A 872 -0.04 -16.20 14.74
CA ASN A 872 0.26 -16.97 15.95
C ASN A 872 1.34 -18.03 15.72
N TRP A 873 1.36 -18.67 14.54
CA TRP A 873 2.44 -19.58 14.18
C TRP A 873 3.78 -18.83 14.05
N ALA A 874 3.79 -17.69 13.36
CA ALA A 874 5.00 -16.87 13.23
C ALA A 874 5.55 -16.44 14.60
N LYS A 875 4.66 -16.01 15.51
CA LYS A 875 5.00 -15.72 16.91
C LYS A 875 5.61 -16.94 17.61
N THR A 876 5.01 -18.12 17.43
CA THR A 876 5.51 -19.36 18.03
C THR A 876 6.90 -19.72 17.52
N GLN A 877 7.19 -19.51 16.22
CA GLN A 877 8.53 -19.73 15.67
C GLN A 877 9.55 -18.74 16.24
N TYR A 878 9.15 -17.48 16.44
CA TYR A 878 9.99 -16.48 17.10
C TYR A 878 10.30 -16.86 18.55
N ASP A 879 9.28 -17.24 19.35
CA ASP A 879 9.46 -17.65 20.75
C ASP A 879 10.38 -18.87 20.90
N LYS A 880 10.42 -19.76 19.89
CA LYS A 880 11.31 -20.94 19.82
C LYS A 880 12.73 -20.60 19.33
N GLY A 881 12.98 -19.39 18.85
CA GLY A 881 14.25 -18.99 18.24
C GLY A 881 14.44 -19.49 16.80
N ASN A 882 13.38 -19.95 16.13
CA ASN A 882 13.44 -20.48 14.76
C ASN A 882 13.36 -19.38 13.69
N ALA A 883 12.80 -18.21 14.02
CA ALA A 883 12.67 -17.05 13.14
C ALA A 883 12.93 -15.75 13.90
N GLY A 884 13.49 -14.74 13.22
CA GLY A 884 13.89 -13.46 13.84
C GLY A 884 13.04 -12.25 13.44
N TYR A 885 12.28 -12.33 12.35
CA TYR A 885 11.54 -11.19 11.79
C TYR A 885 10.36 -11.64 10.92
N VAL A 886 9.34 -10.78 10.81
CA VAL A 886 8.20 -10.97 9.88
C VAL A 886 8.07 -9.78 8.92
N ILE A 887 7.99 -10.04 7.62
CA ILE A 887 7.80 -9.04 6.55
C ILE A 887 6.40 -9.21 5.94
N HIS A 888 5.64 -8.12 5.80
CA HIS A 888 4.35 -8.13 5.09
C HIS A 888 4.35 -7.13 3.91
N THR A 889 4.24 -7.63 2.68
CA THR A 889 4.35 -6.81 1.44
C THR A 889 3.05 -6.18 0.93
N GLY A 890 1.98 -6.21 1.73
CA GLY A 890 0.80 -5.35 1.57
C GLY A 890 -0.43 -6.09 1.09
N ASP A 891 -1.47 -5.33 0.75
CA ASP A 891 -2.82 -5.82 0.50
C ASP A 891 -3.37 -6.59 1.71
N ILE A 892 -3.44 -5.85 2.81
CA ILE A 892 -3.87 -6.36 4.12
C ILE A 892 -5.37 -6.57 4.14
N VAL A 893 -6.15 -5.68 3.52
CA VAL A 893 -7.61 -5.75 3.40
C VAL A 893 -8.03 -5.80 1.94
N ASP A 894 -9.24 -6.32 1.66
CA ASP A 894 -9.77 -6.45 0.29
C ASP A 894 -10.43 -5.15 -0.16
N PHE A 895 -11.01 -4.40 0.78
CA PHE A 895 -11.56 -3.07 0.53
C PHE A 895 -11.08 -2.07 1.57
N ARG A 896 -10.28 -1.06 1.14
CA ARG A 896 -9.78 0.00 2.02
C ARG A 896 -10.82 0.71 2.89
N TRP A 897 -12.10 0.73 2.50
CA TRP A 897 -13.17 1.39 3.25
C TRP A 897 -13.94 0.46 4.20
N ASP A 898 -13.72 -0.85 4.15
CA ASP A 898 -14.40 -1.81 5.03
C ASP A 898 -13.66 -1.92 6.37
N LEU A 899 -14.12 -1.15 7.36
CA LEU A 899 -13.53 -1.15 8.70
C LEU A 899 -13.57 -2.52 9.39
N ASN A 900 -14.50 -3.41 9.02
CA ASN A 900 -14.52 -4.75 9.62
C ASN A 900 -13.30 -5.58 9.22
N GLN A 901 -12.83 -5.42 7.97
CA GLN A 901 -11.63 -6.10 7.49
C GLN A 901 -10.39 -5.54 8.17
N TRP A 902 -10.32 -4.23 8.34
CA TRP A 902 -9.25 -3.59 9.12
C TRP A 902 -9.22 -4.06 10.58
N ASP A 903 -10.39 -4.25 11.20
CA ASP A 903 -10.47 -4.79 12.56
C ASP A 903 -9.98 -6.24 12.62
N VAL A 904 -10.33 -7.10 11.64
CA VAL A 904 -9.80 -8.47 11.52
C VAL A 904 -8.28 -8.47 11.33
N ALA A 905 -7.79 -7.70 10.37
CA ALA A 905 -6.36 -7.56 10.08
C ALA A 905 -5.59 -7.09 11.31
N SER A 906 -6.06 -6.03 11.96
CA SER A 906 -5.39 -5.42 13.10
C SER A 906 -5.33 -6.39 14.28
N LYS A 907 -6.44 -7.10 14.58
CA LYS A 907 -6.48 -8.14 15.63
C LYS A 907 -5.56 -9.31 15.31
N SER A 908 -5.52 -9.76 14.06
CA SER A 908 -4.66 -10.88 13.64
C SER A 908 -3.19 -10.51 13.78
N MET A 909 -2.81 -9.32 13.32
CA MET A 909 -1.44 -8.80 13.46
C MET A 909 -1.07 -8.46 14.91
N ALA A 910 -2.04 -8.20 15.79
CA ALA A 910 -1.79 -7.92 17.21
C ALA A 910 -1.18 -9.10 17.99
N ALA A 911 -1.24 -10.32 17.44
CA ALA A 911 -0.48 -11.46 17.97
C ALA A 911 1.04 -11.20 17.94
N LEU A 912 1.53 -10.49 16.92
CA LEU A 912 2.95 -10.10 16.78
C LEU A 912 3.29 -8.95 17.73
N ASP A 913 2.40 -7.96 17.86
CA ASP A 913 2.52 -6.85 18.82
C ASP A 913 2.67 -7.37 20.24
N GLY A 914 1.69 -8.17 20.70
CA GLY A 914 1.71 -8.76 22.03
C GLY A 914 2.89 -9.69 22.23
N GLY A 915 3.38 -10.34 21.16
CA GLY A 915 4.58 -11.15 21.15
C GLY A 915 5.90 -10.40 21.29
N MET A 916 5.93 -9.08 21.06
CA MET A 916 7.15 -8.29 20.77
C MET A 916 7.97 -8.91 19.62
N VAL A 917 7.28 -9.54 18.65
CA VAL A 917 7.92 -10.09 17.45
C VAL A 917 8.19 -8.92 16.51
N PRO A 918 9.44 -8.65 16.11
CA PRO A 918 9.73 -7.57 15.17
C PRO A 918 9.09 -7.85 13.81
N TYR A 919 8.33 -6.88 13.29
CA TYR A 919 7.72 -6.96 11.98
C TYR A 919 7.53 -5.59 11.35
N GLY A 920 7.46 -5.55 10.02
CA GLY A 920 7.09 -4.37 9.25
C GLY A 920 6.07 -4.71 8.17
N VAL A 921 5.31 -3.71 7.75
CA VAL A 921 4.19 -3.88 6.81
C VAL A 921 4.05 -2.66 5.92
N THR A 922 3.89 -2.86 4.61
CA THR A 922 3.63 -1.77 3.66
C THR A 922 2.18 -1.83 3.16
N PRO A 923 1.51 -0.70 2.84
CA PRO A 923 0.19 -0.75 2.21
C PRO A 923 0.27 -1.21 0.75
N GLY A 924 -0.73 -1.96 0.32
CA GLY A 924 -0.96 -2.33 -1.08
C GLY A 924 -2.07 -1.53 -1.77
N ASN A 925 -2.45 -1.93 -2.98
CA ASN A 925 -3.45 -1.22 -3.76
C ASN A 925 -4.88 -1.42 -3.25
N HIS A 926 -5.18 -2.52 -2.57
CA HIS A 926 -6.45 -2.72 -1.90
C HIS A 926 -6.55 -1.92 -0.58
N ASP A 927 -5.40 -1.60 0.03
CA ASP A 927 -5.30 -0.82 1.28
C ASP A 927 -5.42 0.69 1.04
N ALA A 928 -4.81 1.19 -0.04
CA ALA A 928 -4.72 2.62 -0.35
C ALA A 928 -5.55 3.03 -1.58
N GLY A 929 -5.81 2.12 -2.52
CA GLY A 929 -6.43 2.38 -3.82
C GLY A 929 -5.46 2.41 -5.00
N SER A 930 -5.97 2.17 -6.21
CA SER A 930 -5.15 2.21 -7.44
C SER A 930 -5.29 3.50 -8.27
N ILE A 931 -6.40 4.22 -8.11
CA ILE A 931 -6.71 5.45 -8.88
C ILE A 931 -6.64 6.67 -7.96
N PHE A 932 -7.40 6.64 -6.87
CA PHE A 932 -7.34 7.63 -5.80
C PHE A 932 -6.70 6.98 -4.58
N ILE A 933 -5.54 7.49 -4.21
CA ILE A 933 -4.76 7.01 -3.06
C ILE A 933 -5.29 7.67 -1.79
N ASP A 934 -5.73 6.86 -0.82
CA ASP A 934 -6.15 7.29 0.51
C ASP A 934 -5.62 6.32 1.57
N TYR A 935 -4.68 6.79 2.38
CA TYR A 935 -4.03 5.99 3.43
C TYR A 935 -4.69 6.14 4.81
N LYS A 936 -5.80 6.87 4.93
CA LYS A 936 -6.37 7.23 6.24
C LYS A 936 -6.64 6.02 7.14
N ASN A 937 -7.18 4.94 6.59
CA ASN A 937 -7.42 3.72 7.36
C ASN A 937 -6.13 2.96 7.63
N TYR A 938 -5.21 2.89 6.67
CA TYR A 938 -3.89 2.30 6.90
C TYR A 938 -3.17 3.00 8.06
N GLN A 939 -3.07 4.34 8.05
CA GLN A 939 -2.47 5.13 9.13
C GLN A 939 -3.18 4.94 10.47
N LYS A 940 -4.51 4.80 10.47
CA LYS A 940 -5.28 4.53 11.69
C LYS A 940 -4.91 3.18 12.32
N TYR A 941 -4.73 2.11 11.53
CA TYR A 941 -4.54 0.75 12.04
C TYR A 941 -3.07 0.29 12.08
N PHE A 942 -2.22 0.84 11.22
CA PHE A 942 -0.83 0.49 10.99
C PHE A 942 0.07 1.75 10.86
N GLY A 943 -0.34 2.87 11.45
CA GLY A 943 0.47 4.09 11.53
C GLY A 943 1.58 4.00 12.58
N ARG A 944 2.39 5.07 12.67
CA ARG A 944 3.60 5.17 13.51
C ARG A 944 3.35 4.75 14.95
N GLY A 945 2.21 5.13 15.52
CA GLY A 945 1.87 4.85 16.92
C GLY A 945 1.93 3.36 17.29
N ARG A 946 1.63 2.45 16.34
CA ARG A 946 1.71 1.00 16.53
C ARG A 946 3.15 0.48 16.62
N PHE A 947 4.08 1.12 15.89
CA PHE A 947 5.43 0.60 15.69
C PHE A 947 6.49 1.30 16.55
N THR A 948 6.24 2.51 17.08
CA THR A 948 7.26 3.26 17.85
C THR A 948 7.82 2.53 19.07
N SER A 949 7.07 1.59 19.66
CA SER A 949 7.55 0.77 20.78
C SER A 949 8.33 -0.47 20.35
N GLN A 950 8.36 -0.80 19.06
CA GLN A 950 9.13 -1.92 18.54
C GLN A 950 10.62 -1.57 18.56
N PRO A 951 11.49 -2.45 19.11
CA PRO A 951 12.93 -2.17 19.18
C PRO A 951 13.59 -2.08 17.81
N SER A 952 12.96 -2.62 16.76
CA SER A 952 13.44 -2.56 15.39
C SER A 952 13.10 -1.26 14.67
N TYR A 953 12.14 -0.45 15.16
CA TYR A 953 11.62 0.70 14.43
C TYR A 953 12.68 1.80 14.28
N GLY A 954 13.13 2.06 13.05
CA GLY A 954 14.18 3.04 12.73
C GLY A 954 13.64 4.44 12.43
N GLY A 955 12.47 4.52 11.80
CA GLY A 955 11.79 5.77 11.48
C GLY A 955 10.93 5.67 10.21
N ASP A 956 10.24 6.75 9.87
CA ASP A 956 9.26 6.75 8.79
C ASP A 956 9.17 8.05 7.99
N LEU A 957 8.39 7.98 6.92
CA LEU A 957 7.84 9.08 6.17
C LEU A 957 6.32 8.86 6.02
N ASN A 958 5.56 9.91 6.34
CA ASN A 958 4.10 9.96 6.25
C ASN A 958 3.34 8.94 7.12
N ASP A 959 3.74 8.80 8.39
CA ASP A 959 3.02 7.99 9.39
C ASP A 959 2.99 6.51 9.03
N ASN A 960 4.18 5.94 8.87
CA ASN A 960 4.43 4.53 8.57
C ASN A 960 4.00 4.01 7.17
N ILE A 961 3.55 4.90 6.27
CA ILE A 961 3.31 4.53 4.85
C ILE A 961 4.62 4.06 4.22
N HIS A 962 5.69 4.83 4.42
CA HIS A 962 7.05 4.41 4.14
C HIS A 962 7.79 4.40 5.47
N HIS A 963 8.52 3.34 5.76
CA HIS A 963 9.26 3.24 7.02
C HIS A 963 10.44 2.31 6.84
N TYR A 964 11.32 2.30 7.84
CA TYR A 964 12.42 1.37 7.87
C TYR A 964 12.66 0.85 9.26
N ASP A 965 13.11 -0.40 9.30
CA ASP A 965 13.48 -1.10 10.51
C ASP A 965 14.98 -1.43 10.49
N LEU A 966 15.61 -1.36 11.66
CA LEU A 966 17.01 -1.67 11.89
C LEU A 966 17.10 -2.92 12.76
N VAL A 967 17.71 -3.97 12.23
CA VAL A 967 17.79 -5.28 12.88
C VAL A 967 19.14 -5.95 12.60
N SER A 968 19.52 -6.90 13.43
CA SER A 968 20.78 -7.65 13.28
C SER A 968 20.51 -9.14 13.43
N PHE A 969 21.01 -9.95 12.49
CA PHE A 969 20.83 -11.40 12.48
C PHE A 969 22.13 -12.09 12.09
N GLY A 970 22.45 -13.21 12.76
CA GLY A 970 23.66 -13.98 12.43
C GLY A 970 24.93 -13.14 12.39
N GLY A 971 24.99 -12.09 13.22
CA GLY A 971 26.09 -11.13 13.30
C GLY A 971 26.26 -10.19 12.10
N HIS A 972 25.23 -10.01 11.28
CA HIS A 972 25.16 -9.04 10.19
C HIS A 972 24.08 -7.99 10.48
N ASP A 973 24.36 -6.73 10.15
CA ASP A 973 23.42 -5.62 10.28
C ASP A 973 22.55 -5.48 9.02
N PHE A 974 21.26 -5.26 9.24
CA PHE A 974 20.26 -5.07 8.21
C PHE A 974 19.49 -3.76 8.38
N ILE A 975 19.01 -3.26 7.25
CA ILE A 975 17.93 -2.28 7.17
C ILE A 975 16.83 -2.86 6.27
N ILE A 976 15.60 -2.90 6.76
CA ILE A 976 14.44 -3.30 5.97
C ILE A 976 13.65 -2.05 5.65
N LEU A 977 13.62 -1.64 4.39
CA LEU A 977 12.98 -0.41 3.93
C LEU A 977 11.67 -0.74 3.21
N TYR A 978 10.57 -0.26 3.75
CA TYR A 978 9.22 -0.44 3.24
C TYR A 978 8.78 0.77 2.43
N LEU A 979 8.31 0.52 1.20
CA LEU A 979 7.78 1.55 0.32
C LEU A 979 6.31 1.25 -0.01
N GLY A 980 5.42 2.14 0.41
CA GLY A 980 3.96 2.03 0.30
C GLY A 980 3.43 2.27 -1.11
N TRP A 981 2.49 1.41 -1.52
CA TRP A 981 1.80 1.54 -2.81
C TRP A 981 1.15 2.91 -2.97
N GLY A 982 1.39 3.54 -4.13
CA GLY A 982 0.77 4.79 -4.56
C GLY A 982 1.74 5.97 -4.58
N SER A 983 2.71 5.99 -3.65
CA SER A 983 3.71 7.06 -3.51
C SER A 983 5.16 6.55 -3.48
N GLU A 984 5.38 5.27 -3.77
CA GLU A 984 6.68 4.58 -3.73
C GLU A 984 7.68 5.11 -4.78
N THR A 985 7.18 5.68 -5.88
CA THR A 985 7.98 6.27 -6.95
C THR A 985 8.02 7.80 -6.95
N ASP A 986 7.37 8.45 -5.98
CA ASP A 986 7.35 9.91 -5.88
C ASP A 986 8.75 10.45 -5.62
N ASN A 987 9.06 11.62 -6.18
CA ASN A 987 10.40 12.21 -6.05
C ASN A 987 10.78 12.48 -4.58
N SER A 988 9.83 12.89 -3.74
CA SER A 988 10.04 13.08 -2.30
C SER A 988 10.36 11.77 -1.60
N THR A 989 9.59 10.71 -1.86
CA THR A 989 9.82 9.36 -1.34
C THR A 989 11.16 8.80 -1.79
N ILE A 990 11.49 8.88 -3.09
CA ILE A 990 12.77 8.42 -3.63
C ILE A 990 13.94 9.19 -3.00
N LYS A 991 13.82 10.51 -2.78
CA LYS A 991 14.85 11.32 -2.12
C LYS A 991 15.03 10.90 -0.67
N TRP A 992 13.94 10.72 0.06
CA TRP A 992 13.96 10.25 1.44
C TRP A 992 14.57 8.84 1.53
N ALA A 993 14.10 7.88 0.74
CA ALA A 993 14.61 6.52 0.68
C ALA A 993 16.12 6.47 0.37
N ASN A 994 16.58 7.26 -0.62
CA ASN A 994 18.02 7.41 -0.89
C ASN A 994 18.78 7.99 0.30
N SER A 995 18.22 8.98 1.01
CA SER A 995 18.89 9.55 2.18
C SER A 995 19.03 8.52 3.31
N VAL A 996 18.02 7.68 3.51
CA VAL A 996 18.03 6.59 4.49
C VAL A 996 19.03 5.51 4.09
N LEU A 997 19.00 5.04 2.84
CA LEU A 997 19.93 4.02 2.33
C LEU A 997 21.38 4.47 2.36
N LYS A 998 21.65 5.77 2.12
CA LYS A 998 23.00 6.35 2.24
C LYS A 998 23.44 6.49 3.69
N LYS A 999 22.54 6.94 4.58
CA LYS A 999 22.80 7.05 6.01
C LYS A 999 23.20 5.70 6.62
N TYR A 1000 22.57 4.62 6.15
CA TYR A 1000 22.83 3.24 6.60
C TYR A 1000 23.51 2.40 5.51
N SER A 1001 24.47 3.00 4.79
CA SER A 1001 25.18 2.36 3.67
C SER A 1001 26.09 1.20 4.10
N ASP A 1002 26.35 1.08 5.39
CA ASP A 1002 27.08 0.01 6.07
C ASP A 1002 26.20 -1.23 6.38
N ARG A 1003 24.88 -1.16 6.19
CA ARG A 1003 23.92 -2.24 6.49
C ARG A 1003 23.40 -2.94 5.25
N ASN A 1004 23.10 -4.24 5.34
CA ASN A 1004 22.46 -4.99 4.26
C ASN A 1004 20.99 -4.56 4.11
N ALA A 1005 20.64 -3.98 2.97
CA ALA A 1005 19.30 -3.47 2.73
C ALA A 1005 18.39 -4.50 2.05
N ILE A 1006 17.21 -4.72 2.64
CA ILE A 1006 16.08 -5.41 2.04
C ILE A 1006 15.02 -4.37 1.71
N LEU A 1007 14.58 -4.31 0.46
CA LEU A 1007 13.50 -3.43 0.02
C LEU A 1007 12.20 -4.24 -0.02
N ALA A 1008 11.18 -3.82 0.72
CA ALA A 1008 9.85 -4.43 0.70
C ALA A 1008 8.84 -3.44 0.10
N THR A 1009 8.17 -3.82 -0.98
CA THR A 1009 7.21 -2.96 -1.68
C THR A 1009 6.08 -3.81 -2.22
N HIS A 1010 4.90 -3.24 -2.44
CA HIS A 1010 3.77 -4.03 -2.87
C HIS A 1010 3.93 -4.56 -4.30
N ALA A 1011 4.37 -3.72 -5.25
CA ALA A 1011 4.57 -4.13 -6.64
C ALA A 1011 5.99 -3.86 -7.13
N TYR A 1012 6.66 -4.90 -7.63
CA TYR A 1012 8.02 -4.79 -8.20
C TYR A 1012 8.22 -5.69 -9.41
N LEU A 1013 8.15 -7.02 -9.22
CA LEU A 1013 8.16 -7.99 -10.32
C LEU A 1013 6.74 -8.31 -10.80
N ASP A 1014 6.64 -8.85 -12.00
CA ASP A 1014 5.48 -9.57 -12.54
C ASP A 1014 5.71 -11.10 -12.41
N ILE A 1015 4.71 -11.92 -12.75
CA ILE A 1015 4.76 -13.38 -12.61
C ILE A 1015 5.80 -14.04 -13.54
N ASP A 1016 6.17 -13.37 -14.63
CA ASP A 1016 7.23 -13.81 -15.53
C ASP A 1016 8.66 -13.49 -15.03
N GLY A 1017 8.77 -12.85 -13.85
CA GLY A 1017 10.03 -12.45 -13.23
C GLY A 1017 10.61 -11.14 -13.77
N LYS A 1018 9.92 -10.45 -14.70
CA LYS A 1018 10.34 -9.13 -15.18
C LYS A 1018 9.88 -8.03 -14.24
N ARG A 1019 10.61 -6.92 -14.20
CA ARG A 1019 10.22 -5.73 -13.42
C ARG A 1019 9.04 -5.02 -14.08
N THR A 1020 8.06 -4.63 -13.28
CA THR A 1020 7.02 -3.68 -13.69
C THR A 1020 7.60 -2.29 -13.98
N ALA A 1021 6.81 -1.37 -14.53
CA ALA A 1021 7.25 0.02 -14.73
C ALA A 1021 7.68 0.71 -13.42
N LYS A 1022 6.95 0.45 -12.31
CA LYS A 1022 7.32 0.94 -10.98
C LYS A 1022 8.57 0.25 -10.45
N GLY A 1023 8.66 -1.08 -10.59
CA GLY A 1023 9.84 -1.87 -10.27
C GLY A 1023 11.09 -1.37 -10.99
N GLN A 1024 10.99 -1.06 -12.28
CA GLN A 1024 12.08 -0.53 -13.09
C GLN A 1024 12.50 0.88 -12.65
N THR A 1025 11.56 1.71 -12.23
CA THR A 1025 11.85 3.04 -11.68
C THR A 1025 12.60 2.95 -10.35
N MET A 1026 12.11 2.11 -9.43
CA MET A 1026 12.79 1.84 -8.15
C MET A 1026 14.15 1.19 -8.37
N PHE A 1027 14.29 0.29 -9.34
CA PHE A 1027 15.57 -0.29 -9.71
C PHE A 1027 16.58 0.78 -10.10
N ASN A 1028 16.21 1.65 -11.04
CA ASN A 1028 17.09 2.69 -11.56
C ASN A 1028 17.44 3.76 -10.51
N LYS A 1029 16.47 4.14 -9.66
CA LYS A 1029 16.60 5.28 -8.74
C LYS A 1029 16.98 4.92 -7.30
N LEU A 1030 16.80 3.66 -6.89
CA LEU A 1030 17.11 3.18 -5.53
C LEU A 1030 18.05 1.98 -5.53
N VAL A 1031 17.71 0.89 -6.24
CA VAL A 1031 18.49 -0.35 -6.17
C VAL A 1031 19.88 -0.16 -6.77
N LYS A 1032 19.97 0.34 -8.01
CA LYS A 1032 21.22 0.54 -8.73
C LYS A 1032 22.17 1.53 -8.05
N PRO A 1033 21.76 2.72 -7.59
CA PRO A 1033 22.67 3.68 -6.95
C PRO A 1033 23.11 3.32 -5.54
N ASN A 1034 22.38 2.47 -4.80
CA ASN A 1034 22.71 2.12 -3.42
C ASN A 1034 23.29 0.70 -3.35
N GLN A 1035 24.63 0.60 -3.18
CA GLN A 1035 25.36 -0.68 -3.19
C GLN A 1035 24.94 -1.66 -2.09
N ASN A 1036 24.33 -1.15 -1.02
CA ASN A 1036 23.94 -1.92 0.14
C ASN A 1036 22.61 -2.68 -0.02
N VAL A 1037 21.81 -2.39 -1.07
CA VAL A 1037 20.61 -3.16 -1.41
C VAL A 1037 20.98 -4.56 -1.90
N LYS A 1038 20.45 -5.60 -1.24
CA LYS A 1038 20.71 -7.02 -1.50
C LYS A 1038 19.49 -7.78 -2.01
N ILE A 1039 18.31 -7.45 -1.47
CA ILE A 1039 17.06 -8.18 -1.74
C ILE A 1039 15.93 -7.19 -1.97
N VAL A 1040 15.03 -7.50 -2.91
CA VAL A 1040 13.76 -6.81 -3.13
C VAL A 1040 12.62 -7.84 -3.07
N LEU A 1041 11.59 -7.55 -2.28
CA LEU A 1041 10.42 -8.42 -2.06
C LEU A 1041 9.15 -7.70 -2.52
N SER A 1042 8.28 -8.39 -3.25
CA SER A 1042 6.97 -7.87 -3.68
C SER A 1042 5.84 -8.90 -3.76
N GLY A 1043 4.60 -8.44 -3.71
CA GLY A 1043 3.38 -9.23 -3.92
C GLY A 1043 2.62 -8.75 -5.15
N HIS A 1044 1.32 -8.44 -4.97
CA HIS A 1044 0.40 -7.80 -5.93
C HIS A 1044 -0.05 -8.66 -7.11
N PHE A 1045 0.85 -9.44 -7.72
CA PHE A 1045 0.48 -10.37 -8.80
C PHE A 1045 0.46 -11.79 -8.26
N PHE A 1046 -0.72 -12.43 -8.32
CA PHE A 1046 -0.87 -13.81 -7.89
C PHE A 1046 0.15 -14.74 -8.57
N GLY A 1047 0.95 -15.37 -7.73
CA GLY A 1047 1.90 -16.40 -8.04
C GLY A 1047 3.27 -16.13 -7.41
N ALA A 1048 4.30 -16.81 -7.90
CA ALA A 1048 5.65 -16.68 -7.40
C ALA A 1048 6.67 -16.64 -8.53
N SER A 1049 7.56 -15.64 -8.50
CA SER A 1049 8.62 -15.47 -9.48
C SER A 1049 9.90 -14.94 -8.83
N ARG A 1050 11.02 -15.03 -9.53
CA ARG A 1050 12.29 -14.47 -9.06
C ARG A 1050 13.16 -13.99 -10.20
N ASN A 1051 13.99 -12.99 -9.93
CA ASN A 1051 15.07 -12.53 -10.77
C ASN A 1051 16.34 -12.33 -9.94
N VAL A 1052 17.51 -12.56 -10.54
CA VAL A 1052 18.81 -12.26 -9.93
C VAL A 1052 19.58 -11.34 -10.85
N GLU A 1053 19.67 -10.08 -10.47
CA GLU A 1053 20.34 -9.06 -11.26
C GLU A 1053 21.82 -8.97 -10.90
N GLU A 1054 22.68 -8.92 -11.93
CA GLU A 1054 24.10 -8.69 -11.80
C GLU A 1054 24.45 -7.23 -12.16
N ILE A 1055 24.79 -6.43 -11.16
CA ILE A 1055 25.11 -5.01 -11.30
C ILE A 1055 26.63 -4.82 -11.20
N PRO A 1056 27.29 -4.15 -12.16
CA PRO A 1056 28.71 -3.83 -12.06
C PRO A 1056 29.02 -3.00 -10.80
N ALA A 1057 29.98 -3.47 -9.99
CA ALA A 1057 30.42 -2.84 -8.74
C ALA A 1057 31.79 -2.15 -8.85
N GLY A 1058 32.34 -2.06 -10.08
CA GLY A 1058 33.67 -1.51 -10.37
C GLY A 1058 34.81 -2.51 -10.15
N LYS A 1059 35.99 -2.24 -10.75
CA LYS A 1059 37.20 -3.09 -10.67
C LYS A 1059 36.95 -4.58 -11.01
N GLY A 1060 36.09 -4.85 -12.00
CA GLY A 1060 35.74 -6.22 -12.42
C GLY A 1060 34.84 -6.98 -11.43
N LYS A 1061 34.32 -6.36 -10.37
CA LYS A 1061 33.38 -6.99 -9.43
C LYS A 1061 31.93 -6.81 -9.85
N VAL A 1062 31.09 -7.77 -9.49
CA VAL A 1062 29.65 -7.78 -9.74
C VAL A 1062 28.92 -7.90 -8.40
N ARG A 1063 27.92 -7.03 -8.18
CA ARG A 1063 26.96 -7.14 -7.07
C ARG A 1063 25.72 -7.86 -7.57
N ARG A 1064 25.29 -8.90 -6.85
CA ARG A 1064 24.00 -9.56 -7.10
C ARG A 1064 22.89 -8.94 -6.26
N VAL A 1065 21.74 -8.69 -6.89
CA VAL A 1065 20.50 -8.31 -6.21
C VAL A 1065 19.44 -9.37 -6.49
N ILE A 1066 18.85 -9.89 -5.42
CA ILE A 1066 17.80 -10.91 -5.49
C ILE A 1066 16.46 -10.20 -5.48
N GLU A 1067 15.62 -10.46 -6.46
CA GLU A 1067 14.30 -9.87 -6.60
C GLU A 1067 13.29 -11.01 -6.58
N MET A 1068 12.29 -10.94 -5.71
CA MET A 1068 11.33 -12.02 -5.54
C MET A 1068 9.91 -11.48 -5.47
N LEU A 1069 9.01 -12.22 -6.12
CA LEU A 1069 7.58 -12.06 -5.98
C LEU A 1069 6.98 -13.32 -5.35
N ALA A 1070 6.09 -13.13 -4.38
CA ALA A 1070 5.32 -14.21 -3.77
C ALA A 1070 3.96 -13.69 -3.30
N ASP A 1071 2.91 -14.20 -3.92
CA ASP A 1071 1.51 -13.90 -3.63
C ASP A 1071 0.68 -15.15 -3.93
N TYR A 1072 -0.12 -15.58 -2.95
CA TYR A 1072 -0.94 -16.79 -3.04
C TYR A 1072 -2.45 -16.48 -3.10
N GLN A 1073 -2.86 -15.21 -3.17
CA GLN A 1073 -4.25 -14.74 -3.02
C GLN A 1073 -5.26 -15.39 -3.97
N GLY A 1074 -4.83 -15.77 -5.16
CA GLY A 1074 -5.64 -16.41 -6.20
C GLY A 1074 -5.89 -17.91 -5.97
N GLY A 1075 -5.28 -18.49 -4.93
CA GLY A 1075 -5.48 -19.88 -4.53
C GLY A 1075 -6.80 -20.13 -3.80
N PRO A 1076 -7.15 -21.41 -3.51
CA PRO A 1076 -8.31 -21.75 -2.70
C PRO A 1076 -8.29 -21.01 -1.36
N GLU A 1077 -9.47 -20.65 -0.83
CA GLU A 1077 -9.60 -19.95 0.46
C GLU A 1077 -8.72 -18.69 0.59
N GLY A 1078 -8.43 -17.99 -0.52
CA GLY A 1078 -7.58 -16.80 -0.52
C GLY A 1078 -6.08 -17.10 -0.45
N GLY A 1079 -5.68 -18.33 -0.77
CA GLY A 1079 -4.28 -18.78 -0.75
C GLY A 1079 -3.91 -19.70 0.41
N GLN A 1080 -4.89 -20.17 1.19
CA GLN A 1080 -4.74 -21.19 2.26
C GLN A 1080 -3.60 -20.95 3.26
N GLY A 1081 -3.19 -19.71 3.50
CA GLY A 1081 -2.25 -19.32 4.54
C GLY A 1081 -0.76 -19.56 4.25
N TYR A 1082 -0.33 -19.71 3.00
CA TYR A 1082 1.09 -19.90 2.69
C TYR A 1082 1.95 -18.65 2.94
N MET A 1083 3.13 -18.87 3.52
CA MET A 1083 4.17 -17.85 3.79
C MET A 1083 5.53 -18.39 3.37
N ARG A 1084 6.45 -17.50 2.99
CA ARG A 1084 7.84 -17.84 2.68
C ARG A 1084 8.74 -17.77 3.90
N LEU A 1085 9.62 -18.74 4.03
CA LEU A 1085 10.71 -18.82 5.01
C LEU A 1085 12.02 -18.53 4.30
N LEU A 1086 12.62 -17.38 4.61
CA LEU A 1086 13.91 -16.93 4.08
C LEU A 1086 15.01 -17.35 5.06
N GLN A 1087 15.64 -18.49 4.81
CA GLN A 1087 16.64 -19.11 5.67
C GLN A 1087 18.06 -18.75 5.19
N PHE A 1088 18.69 -17.82 5.88
CA PHE A 1088 20.05 -17.38 5.59
C PHE A 1088 21.09 -18.31 6.20
N ASP A 1089 22.10 -18.62 5.42
CA ASP A 1089 23.30 -19.36 5.81
C ASP A 1089 24.52 -18.54 5.36
N PRO A 1090 24.91 -17.52 6.15
CA PRO A 1090 25.95 -16.59 5.73
C PRO A 1090 27.32 -17.27 5.66
N ALA A 1091 27.55 -18.34 6.44
CA ALA A 1091 28.80 -19.10 6.42
C ALA A 1091 29.05 -19.71 5.03
N ASN A 1092 28.00 -20.23 4.41
CA ASN A 1092 28.06 -20.80 3.06
C ASN A 1092 27.64 -19.82 1.95
N LYS A 1093 27.37 -18.55 2.28
CA LYS A 1093 26.85 -17.53 1.35
C LYS A 1093 25.58 -17.97 0.62
N GLN A 1094 24.65 -18.58 1.36
CA GLN A 1094 23.40 -19.13 0.82
C GLN A 1094 22.15 -18.48 1.41
N LEU A 1095 21.11 -18.38 0.58
CA LEU A 1095 19.74 -18.13 1.00
C LEU A 1095 18.87 -19.30 0.54
N ARG A 1096 18.29 -20.03 1.48
CA ARG A 1096 17.30 -21.09 1.23
C ARG A 1096 15.91 -20.50 1.40
N VAL A 1097 15.06 -20.69 0.40
CA VAL A 1097 13.66 -20.26 0.42
C VAL A 1097 12.80 -21.51 0.48
N LYS A 1098 11.86 -21.55 1.42
CA LYS A 1098 10.79 -22.57 1.51
C LYS A 1098 9.45 -21.88 1.67
N THR A 1099 8.36 -22.53 1.27
CA THR A 1099 7.00 -22.01 1.48
C THR A 1099 6.21 -22.96 2.36
N TYR A 1100 5.50 -22.44 3.36
CA TYR A 1100 4.78 -23.25 4.34
C TYR A 1100 3.44 -22.60 4.72
N SER A 1101 2.39 -23.41 4.82
CA SER A 1101 1.08 -23.02 5.36
C SER A 1101 0.89 -23.65 6.75
N PRO A 1102 0.81 -22.84 7.83
CA PRO A 1102 0.43 -23.34 9.16
C PRO A 1102 -1.05 -23.71 9.28
N TYR A 1103 -1.88 -23.27 8.34
CA TYR A 1103 -3.31 -23.61 8.31
C TYR A 1103 -3.53 -25.03 7.77
N LEU A 1104 -2.75 -25.44 6.77
CA LEU A 1104 -2.82 -26.79 6.20
C LEU A 1104 -1.77 -27.75 6.78
N ASP A 1105 -0.79 -27.22 7.52
CA ASP A 1105 0.46 -27.92 7.85
C ASP A 1105 1.12 -28.53 6.61
N HIS A 1106 1.25 -27.72 5.55
CA HIS A 1106 1.71 -28.18 4.23
C HIS A 1106 2.82 -27.28 3.67
N TYR A 1107 3.80 -27.90 3.00
CA TYR A 1107 4.89 -27.21 2.32
C TYR A 1107 4.62 -27.11 0.83
N ASN A 1108 5.00 -25.98 0.24
CA ASN A 1108 4.89 -25.67 -1.19
C ASN A 1108 3.43 -25.57 -1.66
N PHE A 1109 3.06 -24.40 -2.17
CA PHE A 1109 1.77 -24.18 -2.81
C PHE A 1109 1.82 -24.61 -4.29
N PHE A 1110 2.94 -24.33 -4.96
CA PHE A 1110 3.23 -24.72 -6.34
C PHE A 1110 4.10 -25.97 -6.39
N ASP A 1111 3.70 -26.94 -7.20
CA ASP A 1111 4.49 -28.14 -7.49
C ASP A 1111 5.71 -27.75 -8.35
N SER A 1112 6.91 -28.06 -7.85
CA SER A 1112 8.25 -27.84 -8.46
C SER A 1112 8.91 -26.46 -8.28
N GLY A 1113 10.13 -26.44 -7.72
CA GLY A 1113 11.24 -25.44 -7.81
C GLY A 1113 10.97 -23.93 -7.57
N THR A 1114 9.71 -23.57 -7.40
CA THR A 1114 9.17 -22.21 -7.36
C THR A 1114 9.06 -21.75 -5.92
N ASP A 1115 8.57 -22.62 -5.05
CA ASP A 1115 8.36 -22.38 -3.63
C ASP A 1115 9.49 -22.87 -2.73
N GLU A 1116 10.36 -23.74 -3.26
CA GLU A 1116 11.54 -24.25 -2.57
C GLU A 1116 12.77 -24.19 -3.48
N PHE A 1117 13.77 -23.40 -3.09
CA PHE A 1117 15.03 -23.25 -3.83
C PHE A 1117 16.17 -22.71 -2.95
N THR A 1118 17.41 -22.87 -3.41
CA THR A 1118 18.62 -22.33 -2.77
C THR A 1118 19.33 -21.38 -3.72
N LEU A 1119 19.62 -20.15 -3.27
CA LEU A 1119 20.45 -19.19 -3.97
C LEU A 1119 21.85 -19.18 -3.35
N SER A 1120 22.87 -19.30 -4.19
CA SER A 1120 24.29 -19.25 -3.81
C SER A 1120 24.90 -17.88 -4.12
N LYS A 1121 26.05 -17.57 -3.49
CA LYS A 1121 26.78 -16.29 -3.64
C LYS A 1121 26.00 -15.08 -3.10
N VAL A 1122 25.24 -15.27 -2.03
CA VAL A 1122 24.56 -14.20 -1.30
C VAL A 1122 25.53 -13.60 -0.29
N GLU A 1123 26.27 -12.57 -0.71
CA GLU A 1123 27.28 -11.91 0.11
C GLU A 1123 26.71 -10.71 0.88
N LEU A 1124 26.77 -10.79 2.20
CA LEU A 1124 26.42 -9.72 3.12
C LEU A 1124 27.62 -8.77 3.35
N ILE A 1125 27.34 -7.48 3.57
CA ILE A 1125 28.36 -6.46 3.85
C ILE A 1125 29.14 -6.82 5.13
N PRO A 1126 30.49 -6.84 5.09
CA PRO A 1126 31.32 -7.04 6.27
C PRO A 1126 31.21 -5.87 7.26
N MET A 1127 31.34 -6.16 8.54
CA MET A 1127 31.07 -5.21 9.61
C MET A 1127 32.31 -4.39 10.02
N HIS A 1128 32.17 -3.07 10.23
CA HIS A 1128 33.20 -2.21 10.83
C HIS A 1128 33.15 -2.29 12.37
N LYS A 1129 34.30 -2.47 13.02
CA LYS A 1129 34.38 -2.72 14.47
C LYS A 1129 35.46 -1.85 15.13
N GLN A 1130 35.22 -1.42 16.36
CA GLN A 1130 36.14 -0.64 17.18
C GLN A 1130 35.95 -0.92 18.68
N VAL A 1131 37.07 -0.99 19.41
CA VAL A 1131 37.10 -0.80 20.87
C VAL A 1131 37.85 0.50 21.16
N ALA A 1132 37.21 1.44 21.88
CA ALA A 1132 37.83 2.65 22.41
C ALA A 1132 37.73 2.65 23.94
N THR A 1133 38.87 2.57 24.62
CA THR A 1133 38.94 2.54 26.09
C THR A 1133 39.52 3.84 26.63
N ASP A 1134 38.85 4.46 27.61
CA ASP A 1134 39.30 5.65 28.35
C ASP A 1134 39.85 5.27 29.73
N TYR A 1135 39.19 4.32 30.42
CA TYR A 1135 39.61 3.90 31.76
C TYR A 1135 39.32 2.41 32.01
N LEU A 1136 40.23 1.76 32.74
CA LEU A 1136 40.08 0.40 33.23
C LEU A 1136 40.62 0.31 34.66
N SER A 1137 39.85 -0.30 35.56
CA SER A 1137 40.30 -0.62 36.91
C SER A 1137 39.75 -1.97 37.39
N LEU A 1138 40.47 -2.57 38.33
CA LEU A 1138 40.05 -3.73 39.10
C LEU A 1138 39.97 -3.31 40.58
N ASN A 1139 38.74 -3.23 41.08
CA ASN A 1139 38.40 -3.03 42.48
C ASN A 1139 38.43 -4.38 43.21
N VAL A 1140 39.38 -4.60 44.11
CA VAL A 1140 39.50 -5.85 44.86
C VAL A 1140 38.96 -5.63 46.28
N TYR A 1141 37.80 -6.20 46.56
CA TYR A 1141 37.24 -6.32 47.89
C TYR A 1141 37.89 -7.53 48.57
N THR A 1142 38.30 -7.39 49.82
CA THR A 1142 38.93 -8.48 50.57
C THR A 1142 38.06 -8.95 51.75
N ASN A 1143 38.24 -10.19 52.16
CA ASN A 1143 37.79 -10.75 53.43
C ASN A 1143 38.74 -10.40 54.58
N ASP A 1144 39.73 -9.52 54.36
CA ASP A 1144 40.56 -8.99 55.44
C ASP A 1144 39.69 -8.08 56.29
N LYS A 1145 39.00 -8.75 57.22
CA LYS A 1145 38.14 -8.15 58.20
C LYS A 1145 38.99 -7.22 59.06
N ILE A 1146 38.71 -5.93 58.94
CA ILE A 1146 39.22 -4.91 59.85
C ILE A 1146 38.49 -5.07 61.19
N GLY A 1147 37.18 -5.32 61.13
CA GLY A 1147 36.36 -5.71 62.27
C GLY A 1147 34.88 -5.82 61.90
N MET A 1148 34.05 -6.17 62.88
CA MET A 1148 32.60 -6.30 62.71
C MET A 1148 31.90 -5.70 63.90
N ASP A 1149 30.80 -5.02 63.60
CA ASP A 1149 29.83 -4.54 64.56
C ASP A 1149 28.55 -5.37 64.36
N GLU A 1150 28.22 -6.21 65.36
CA GLU A 1150 27.12 -7.17 65.28
C GLU A 1150 25.84 -6.61 65.88
N ASN A 1151 24.69 -7.06 65.37
CA ASN A 1151 23.38 -6.67 65.89
C ASN A 1151 23.21 -5.16 66.01
N VAL A 1152 23.78 -4.43 65.05
CA VAL A 1152 23.68 -2.97 64.99
C VAL A 1152 22.22 -2.64 64.78
N LYS A 1153 21.63 -2.01 65.79
CA LYS A 1153 20.25 -1.54 65.71
C LYS A 1153 20.14 -0.56 64.56
N SER A 1154 19.09 -0.71 63.75
CA SER A 1154 18.76 0.23 62.68
C SER A 1154 18.89 1.69 63.14
N SER A 1155 19.48 2.55 62.29
CA SER A 1155 19.78 3.97 62.52
C SER A 1155 20.95 4.31 63.47
N ARG A 1156 21.74 3.32 63.93
CA ARG A 1156 22.98 3.55 64.69
C ARG A 1156 24.23 3.59 63.78
N LYS A 1157 25.34 4.09 64.32
CA LYS A 1157 26.65 3.99 63.67
C LYS A 1157 27.18 2.58 63.90
N ALA A 1158 27.63 1.95 62.81
CA ALA A 1158 28.56 0.86 62.89
C ALA A 1158 29.98 1.46 62.94
N GLU A 1159 30.82 1.03 63.87
CA GLU A 1159 32.14 1.63 64.08
C GLU A 1159 33.20 0.61 64.48
N ILE A 1160 34.41 0.78 63.96
CA ILE A 1160 35.57 -0.04 64.32
C ILE A 1160 36.84 0.84 64.44
N PRO A 1161 37.64 0.68 65.51
CA PRO A 1161 38.92 1.39 65.63
C PRO A 1161 39.99 0.79 64.70
N ILE A 1162 40.87 1.65 64.14
CA ILE A 1162 42.05 1.27 63.37
C ILE A 1162 43.30 1.95 63.95
N LYS A 1163 44.38 1.20 64.20
CA LYS A 1163 45.59 1.70 64.87
C LYS A 1163 46.85 1.29 64.12
N GLY A 1164 47.92 2.07 64.28
CA GLY A 1164 49.26 1.74 63.78
C GLY A 1164 49.38 1.74 62.25
N LEU A 1165 48.71 2.66 61.58
CA LEU A 1165 48.88 2.84 60.13
C LEU A 1165 50.30 3.35 59.80
N LYS A 1166 50.74 3.18 58.55
CA LYS A 1166 52.04 3.66 58.08
C LYS A 1166 51.92 5.07 57.50
N PRO A 1167 52.92 5.95 57.67
CA PRO A 1167 52.88 7.29 57.10
C PRO A 1167 52.93 7.28 55.57
N SER A 1168 52.35 8.31 54.94
CA SER A 1168 52.32 8.53 53.48
C SER A 1168 51.83 7.34 52.65
N MET A 1169 50.84 6.59 53.15
CA MET A 1169 50.34 5.37 52.51
C MET A 1169 48.85 5.45 52.21
N ASP A 1170 48.46 4.94 51.04
CA ASP A 1170 47.07 4.82 50.63
C ASP A 1170 46.42 3.58 51.25
N TYR A 1171 45.26 3.79 51.88
CA TYR A 1171 44.41 2.74 52.44
C TYR A 1171 43.06 2.73 51.75
N TYR A 1172 42.61 1.54 51.34
CA TYR A 1172 41.31 1.31 50.73
C TYR A 1172 40.47 0.39 51.62
N TRP A 1173 39.18 0.70 51.78
CA TRP A 1173 38.28 -0.06 52.64
C TRP A 1173 36.83 0.04 52.20
N TYR A 1174 36.00 -0.89 52.67
CA TYR A 1174 34.55 -0.93 52.42
C TYR A 1174 33.78 -1.59 53.57
N VAL A 1175 32.45 -1.51 53.53
CA VAL A 1175 31.56 -2.12 54.52
C VAL A 1175 30.42 -2.90 53.87
N GLU A 1176 30.13 -4.09 54.39
CA GLU A 1176 28.95 -4.90 54.05
C GLU A 1176 27.96 -4.93 55.20
N VAL A 1177 26.68 -4.77 54.87
CA VAL A 1177 25.56 -4.75 55.81
C VAL A 1177 24.52 -5.76 55.36
N SER A 1178 24.07 -6.65 56.24
CA SER A 1178 23.08 -7.67 55.91
C SER A 1178 22.08 -7.94 57.03
N ASP A 1179 20.90 -8.42 56.64
CA ASP A 1179 19.87 -8.95 57.52
C ASP A 1179 19.66 -10.47 57.34
N LYS A 1180 18.70 -11.03 58.09
CA LYS A 1180 18.39 -12.47 58.11
C LYS A 1180 17.40 -12.95 57.03
N TYR A 1181 16.82 -12.07 56.24
CA TYR A 1181 15.77 -12.36 55.25
C TYR A 1181 16.22 -12.12 53.81
N GLY A 1182 17.51 -11.82 53.63
CA GLY A 1182 18.16 -11.71 52.34
C GLY A 1182 18.44 -10.27 51.92
N GLY A 1183 18.08 -9.29 52.75
CA GLY A 1183 18.44 -7.89 52.59
C GLY A 1183 19.94 -7.68 52.74
N LYS A 1184 20.55 -7.02 51.76
CA LYS A 1184 21.99 -6.74 51.76
C LYS A 1184 22.29 -5.38 51.17
N ALA A 1185 23.31 -4.72 51.72
CA ALA A 1185 23.91 -3.54 51.13
C ALA A 1185 25.42 -3.60 51.29
N LYS A 1186 26.12 -3.04 50.30
CA LYS A 1186 27.59 -2.92 50.27
C LYS A 1186 27.95 -1.51 49.89
N SER A 1187 28.96 -0.94 50.55
CA SER A 1187 29.45 0.38 50.18
C SER A 1187 30.37 0.35 48.97
N PRO A 1188 30.61 1.50 48.31
CA PRO A 1188 31.79 1.69 47.48
C PRO A 1188 33.09 1.46 48.27
N ILE A 1189 34.18 1.23 47.53
CA ILE A 1189 35.54 1.33 48.10
C ILE A 1189 35.83 2.81 48.35
N TRP A 1190 36.21 3.11 49.59
CA TRP A 1190 36.73 4.42 49.97
C TRP A 1190 38.23 4.37 50.16
N LYS A 1191 38.88 5.46 49.76
CA LYS A 1191 40.32 5.69 49.91
C LYS A 1191 40.58 6.75 50.97
N PHE A 1192 41.65 6.63 51.72
CA PHE A 1192 42.30 7.76 52.38
C PHE A 1192 43.81 7.59 52.38
N THR A 1193 44.54 8.67 52.60
CA THR A 1193 46.00 8.69 52.70
C THR A 1193 46.39 9.19 54.08
N THR A 1194 47.31 8.49 54.73
CA THR A 1194 47.83 8.85 56.06
C THR A 1194 48.74 10.08 56.02
N ASP A 1195 48.91 10.70 57.18
CA ASP A 1195 49.86 11.79 57.41
C ASP A 1195 51.32 11.42 57.07
N LYS A 1196 52.14 12.46 56.87
CA LYS A 1196 53.54 12.33 56.46
C LYS A 1196 54.47 11.81 57.55
#